data_AF-A0A7M2X303-F1
#
_entry.id   AF-A0A7M2X303-F1
#
_cell.length_a   1.000
_cell.length_b   1.000
_cell.length_c   1.000
_cell.angle_alpha   90.00
_cell.angle_beta   90.00
_cell.angle_gamma   90.00
#
_symmetry.space_group_name_H-M   'P 1'
#
loop_
_entity.id
_entity.type
_entity.pdbx_description
1 polymer ?
#
loop_
_entity_poly.entity_id
_entity_poly.type
_entity_poly.pdbx_seq_one_letter_code
_entity_poly.pdbx_strand_id
1 'polypeptide(L)'
;MAAAVVFKVRCPACGKGLRVENVEPGAQVFCRACGARMQMPAPPLLGPVVDDPSAIPVLEALLISGDGTARAPEPQGALTPLAPEVQVQREAPLSTPPSPDNVPLAAIDRPEPAAPQPAFEPVPEPTQGHEGNFVVSAELPGDDSEVPPWAAVAAIPATKPPPVPAAAVPAAPPRQVPPRLVPTRIEPPDPDLEQQRLAMAPPWIPPPQPVQQVTPTAVAPVAANQRHDPLADTDIQPAIREEPRGVMPAGGMPTDDDIRTVLAAHRAGQLKLVEGHHRHGHPFWWALLGMLSAAAVVLIALVWTGQVNWFNSWEKQAYPTVAQFKAEAEAFAVRGALKESHDRYRKIDDLIGGREVHDERLREIVQSARDDAKRVYGLLLSRLAEPAVVVAPPPPATQAVVTEPGTKANPGATATTTVRPPAVGTGVDPNPRVAPSTQVASVTEPRVGRESPPARTRPAPRPVRRAADAPLTDAEIGESIQSGVNYLLKQFDGKTNLVIGRERGGDAAYFAGLDALAVYALLQAGQAIDDPRISHRGAEMRARLEALRALPIEGAHQTYARGLRATCLALFNRPEDFKVMANDVDWLLGTTDGGAFGYSGDFRNLVQRGNFPSRNGSWDNSNSQYGLLGVWSGIEADPRIEVPMAFWKAVDRHWTNTQIPDGQWGYVESGSGTGRLTMTCAGLASLFVAHEYLEPPTTSGTVGREPFSPALRKGLEWFERGDNSVKVRNGNWWGYSLYGIERVGLASGFKHFGAHDWYRELAEQIVKKQLTNGSWGDGVVDTSYAVLFLSRGRHPILMNKLRFDGYWSNRPRDASNMARFAGRQFERPINWQVVNVENPWTDWTDSPILYIASHEPPKLTDEHLAKLRSFVRSGGMIFTHADAGSPTFDKWARELAAKLFPYELTDVPENHAIWSSVYKLTARPALLGVSNGSRLLMVHSPSDITLKWQQRADRAFEARPDPARPATVVAPDSETKTRMLSSFHFGMNLFVYAAGKRDLRNRLDSAWIERPAAAPVDTIRIARIQYGGNWDPEPGAWERYGNWFQQTTGTRLEIQPVKLGDLKADTVFSHPMAHLTGTARVGFTDADAAALRSYVEAGGVVLIDPTGGMNAFDTEVRETLLVKAFPDRFARLLDPGHPLMSAGAPGMEDVGKTIVRGYTLERLGGGIGTLQILTPATSAKPGDKAGPNPGAVIVTSLDLTSGLLGTNVWGILGFQNRYAQNVVKNAIFWTVDGRAQK
;
A
#
# COMPACT_ATOMS: atom_id res chain seq x y z
N MET A 1 15.03 -0.56 -34.42
CA MET A 1 16.03 -0.96 -33.40
C MET A 1 16.52 -2.35 -33.75
N ALA A 2 17.80 -2.66 -33.54
CA ALA A 2 18.27 -4.05 -33.65
C ALA A 2 17.81 -4.86 -32.42
N ALA A 3 17.43 -6.12 -32.62
CA ALA A 3 17.07 -7.01 -31.52
C ALA A 3 18.33 -7.41 -30.73
N ALA A 4 18.26 -7.32 -29.39
CA ALA A 4 19.39 -7.69 -28.54
C ALA A 4 19.71 -9.18 -28.67
N VAL A 5 20.99 -9.52 -28.92
CA VAL A 5 21.44 -10.92 -28.96
C VAL A 5 21.63 -11.39 -27.52
N VAL A 6 20.93 -12.49 -27.16
CA VAL A 6 20.86 -12.97 -25.78
C VAL A 6 21.39 -14.40 -25.67
N PHE A 7 22.55 -14.55 -25.05
CA PHE A 7 23.18 -15.83 -24.78
C PHE A 7 22.69 -16.42 -23.44
N LYS A 8 22.48 -17.73 -23.41
CA LYS A 8 22.33 -18.53 -22.17
C LYS A 8 23.55 -19.43 -22.04
N VAL A 9 24.39 -19.20 -21.04
CA VAL A 9 25.67 -19.90 -20.84
C VAL A 9 25.70 -20.47 -19.42
N ARG A 10 26.02 -21.76 -19.23
CA ARG A 10 26.29 -22.28 -17.88
C ARG A 10 27.71 -21.87 -17.46
N CYS A 11 27.86 -21.43 -16.22
CA CYS A 11 29.20 -21.17 -15.68
C CYS A 11 29.93 -22.50 -15.43
N PRO A 12 31.14 -22.72 -16.00
CA PRO A 12 31.89 -23.96 -15.75
C PRO A 12 32.36 -24.09 -14.31
N ALA A 13 32.51 -22.98 -13.56
CA ALA A 13 33.00 -22.99 -12.18
C ALA A 13 31.91 -23.21 -11.11
N CYS A 14 30.61 -23.03 -11.42
CA CYS A 14 29.54 -23.18 -10.43
C CYS A 14 28.23 -23.78 -10.98
N GLY A 15 28.19 -24.21 -12.24
CA GLY A 15 27.03 -24.82 -12.90
C GLY A 15 25.84 -23.90 -13.17
N LYS A 16 25.68 -22.79 -12.44
CA LYS A 16 24.57 -21.84 -12.57
C LYS A 16 24.51 -21.25 -13.98
N GLY A 17 23.29 -21.16 -14.51
CA GLY A 17 23.03 -20.51 -15.79
C GLY A 17 23.13 -18.99 -15.69
N LEU A 18 23.93 -18.39 -16.56
CA LEU A 18 24.02 -16.95 -16.77
C LEU A 18 23.26 -16.59 -18.06
N ARG A 19 22.50 -15.49 -18.01
CA ARG A 19 21.93 -14.84 -19.19
C ARG A 19 22.70 -13.56 -19.44
N VAL A 20 23.17 -13.35 -20.67
CA VAL A 20 24.01 -12.21 -21.04
C VAL A 20 23.54 -11.66 -22.37
N GLU A 21 23.52 -10.34 -22.51
CA GLU A 21 22.83 -9.64 -23.59
C GLU A 21 23.78 -8.60 -24.20
N ASN A 22 23.87 -8.55 -25.53
CA ASN A 22 24.71 -7.59 -26.28
C ASN A 22 26.22 -7.66 -25.96
N VAL A 23 26.77 -8.87 -25.92
CA VAL A 23 28.22 -9.11 -25.76
C VAL A 23 28.77 -9.80 -27.00
N GLU A 24 29.97 -9.39 -27.43
CA GLU A 24 30.63 -9.92 -28.63
C GLU A 24 31.14 -11.36 -28.46
N PRO A 25 31.20 -12.13 -29.57
CA PRO A 25 31.89 -13.43 -29.62
C PRO A 25 33.29 -13.39 -29.03
N GLY A 26 33.65 -14.35 -28.17
CA GLY A 26 34.99 -14.43 -27.59
C GLY A 26 35.32 -13.38 -26.52
N ALA A 27 34.40 -12.45 -26.20
CA ALA A 27 34.59 -11.47 -25.14
C ALA A 27 34.64 -12.10 -23.73
N GLN A 28 35.24 -11.37 -22.79
CA GLN A 28 35.45 -11.80 -21.40
C GLN A 28 34.25 -11.40 -20.54
N VAL A 29 33.52 -12.37 -19.97
CA VAL A 29 32.34 -12.13 -19.13
C VAL A 29 32.43 -12.83 -17.78
N PHE A 30 31.76 -12.27 -16.77
CA PHE A 30 31.86 -12.72 -15.39
C PHE A 30 30.60 -13.45 -14.92
N CYS A 31 30.75 -14.60 -14.26
CA CYS A 31 29.62 -15.23 -13.59
C CYS A 31 29.17 -14.40 -12.39
N ARG A 32 28.04 -13.70 -12.54
CA ARG A 32 27.39 -12.90 -11.47
C ARG A 32 27.17 -13.68 -10.16
N ALA A 33 27.16 -15.01 -10.18
CA ALA A 33 26.90 -15.86 -9.03
C ALA A 33 28.14 -16.45 -8.33
N CYS A 34 29.36 -16.30 -8.87
CA CYS A 34 30.60 -16.77 -8.21
C CYS A 34 31.87 -15.95 -8.54
N GLY A 35 31.79 -14.93 -9.40
CA GLY A 35 32.94 -14.10 -9.82
C GLY A 35 33.87 -14.76 -10.85
N ALA A 36 33.63 -16.03 -11.22
CA ALA A 36 34.47 -16.73 -12.19
C ALA A 36 34.46 -16.06 -13.56
N ARG A 37 35.65 -15.90 -14.14
CA ARG A 37 35.89 -15.37 -15.48
C ARG A 37 35.55 -16.45 -16.51
N MET A 38 34.84 -16.08 -17.58
CA MET A 38 34.39 -16.98 -18.63
C MET A 38 34.61 -16.28 -19.97
N GLN A 39 35.03 -17.02 -21.00
CA GLN A 39 35.04 -16.49 -22.35
C GLN A 39 33.71 -16.81 -23.02
N MET A 40 33.13 -15.85 -23.74
CA MET A 40 31.95 -16.12 -24.56
C MET A 40 32.30 -17.16 -25.63
N PRO A 41 31.53 -18.26 -25.76
CA PRO A 41 31.71 -19.15 -26.89
C PRO A 41 31.51 -18.33 -28.17
N ALA A 42 32.35 -18.57 -29.17
CA ALA A 42 32.05 -18.07 -30.51
C ALA A 42 30.67 -18.60 -30.93
N PRO A 43 29.86 -17.82 -31.67
CA PRO A 43 28.68 -18.37 -32.32
C PRO A 43 29.16 -19.52 -33.22
N PRO A 44 28.39 -20.62 -33.34
CA PRO A 44 28.81 -21.75 -34.16
C PRO A 44 29.13 -21.22 -35.57
N LEU A 45 30.36 -21.44 -36.01
CA LEU A 45 30.78 -21.09 -37.36
C LEU A 45 29.88 -21.87 -38.32
N LEU A 46 28.93 -21.17 -38.95
CA LEU A 46 28.27 -21.64 -40.15
C LEU A 46 29.33 -21.68 -41.24
N GLY A 47 30.02 -22.81 -41.32
CA GLY A 47 30.87 -23.14 -42.46
C GLY A 47 30.05 -23.11 -43.76
N PRO A 48 30.73 -23.07 -44.92
CA PRO A 48 30.03 -23.11 -46.20
C PRO A 48 29.12 -24.33 -46.25
N VAL A 49 27.86 -24.11 -46.65
CA VAL A 49 26.88 -25.19 -46.79
C VAL A 49 27.39 -26.16 -47.85
N VAL A 50 27.80 -27.33 -47.40
CA VAL A 50 28.01 -28.49 -48.28
C VAL A 50 26.64 -29.14 -48.42
N ASP A 51 26.09 -29.13 -49.63
CA ASP A 51 24.83 -29.80 -49.96
C ASP A 51 25.02 -31.33 -49.98
N ASP A 52 25.13 -31.93 -48.80
CA ASP A 52 25.12 -33.37 -48.58
C ASP A 52 24.08 -33.75 -47.51
N PRO A 53 22.91 -34.31 -47.88
CA PRO A 53 21.87 -34.74 -46.95
C PRO A 53 22.22 -35.95 -46.06
N SER A 54 23.42 -36.53 -46.13
CA SER A 54 23.72 -37.86 -45.56
C SER A 54 24.44 -37.89 -44.20
N ALA A 55 24.73 -36.75 -43.57
CA ALA A 55 25.57 -36.67 -42.36
C ALA A 55 24.81 -36.30 -41.05
N ILE A 56 24.16 -37.28 -40.40
CA ILE A 56 23.77 -37.20 -38.98
C ILE A 56 24.44 -38.35 -38.20
N PRO A 57 25.42 -38.08 -37.32
CA PRO A 57 25.96 -39.09 -36.42
C PRO A 57 25.03 -39.27 -35.21
N VAL A 58 24.31 -40.40 -35.16
CA VAL A 58 23.57 -40.85 -33.98
C VAL A 58 24.55 -41.51 -33.00
N LEU A 59 24.42 -41.19 -31.70
CA LEU A 59 25.14 -41.90 -30.65
C LEU A 59 24.26 -43.03 -30.08
N GLU A 60 24.76 -44.26 -30.16
CA GLU A 60 24.25 -45.48 -29.51
C GLU A 60 22.87 -46.00 -30.02
N ALA A 61 22.58 -47.30 -30.07
CA ALA A 61 23.30 -48.48 -29.59
C ALA A 61 23.29 -49.65 -30.62
N LEU A 62 23.79 -50.82 -30.21
CA LEU A 62 24.05 -51.99 -31.06
C LEU A 62 22.81 -52.83 -31.47
N LEU A 63 22.97 -53.50 -32.63
CA LEU A 63 22.52 -54.86 -32.99
C LEU A 63 21.08 -55.15 -33.49
N ILE A 64 21.08 -55.93 -34.60
CA ILE A 64 20.10 -56.92 -35.09
C ILE A 64 19.00 -56.46 -36.10
N SER A 65 18.90 -57.29 -37.16
CA SER A 65 18.09 -57.28 -38.40
C SER A 65 16.57 -57.40 -38.23
N GLY A 66 15.74 -57.15 -39.25
CA GLY A 66 16.00 -56.73 -40.64
C GLY A 66 14.79 -56.97 -41.58
N ASP A 67 14.95 -56.61 -42.86
CA ASP A 67 14.14 -56.90 -44.09
C ASP A 67 12.60 -56.68 -44.10
N GLY A 68 11.96 -56.16 -45.17
CA GLY A 68 12.48 -55.56 -46.42
C GLY A 68 11.41 -55.41 -47.54
N THR A 69 11.69 -54.56 -48.56
CA THR A 69 11.02 -54.47 -49.91
C THR A 69 9.56 -53.94 -50.01
N ALA A 70 9.08 -53.28 -51.09
CA ALA A 70 9.72 -52.54 -52.21
C ALA A 70 8.75 -51.65 -53.06
N ARG A 71 9.30 -50.58 -53.70
CA ARG A 71 8.99 -49.93 -55.02
C ARG A 71 7.56 -49.50 -55.47
N ALA A 72 7.36 -48.17 -55.63
CA ALA A 72 7.15 -47.35 -56.87
C ALA A 72 6.06 -47.72 -57.95
N PRO A 73 5.67 -46.85 -58.92
CA PRO A 73 6.10 -45.46 -59.27
C PRO A 73 4.96 -44.41 -59.61
N GLU A 74 5.41 -43.26 -60.14
CA GLU A 74 4.79 -42.01 -60.71
C GLU A 74 4.11 -42.18 -62.12
N PRO A 75 3.76 -41.15 -62.99
CA PRO A 75 3.85 -39.64 -62.95
C PRO A 75 2.64 -38.81 -63.59
N GLN A 76 2.85 -37.48 -63.83
CA GLN A 76 2.13 -36.52 -64.73
C GLN A 76 0.80 -35.88 -64.22
N GLY A 77 0.29 -34.69 -64.61
CA GLY A 77 0.71 -33.54 -65.46
C GLY A 77 -0.51 -32.86 -66.18
N ALA A 78 -0.61 -31.58 -66.61
CA ALA A 78 0.10 -30.29 -66.39
C ALA A 78 -0.67 -29.08 -67.07
N LEU A 79 -0.16 -27.83 -66.99
CA LEU A 79 -0.45 -26.58 -67.81
C LEU A 79 -1.62 -25.60 -67.49
N THR A 80 -1.47 -24.34 -67.98
CA THR A 80 -2.36 -23.13 -67.94
C THR A 80 -2.24 -22.35 -69.28
N PRO A 81 -3.22 -21.55 -69.79
CA PRO A 81 -3.17 -20.05 -69.63
C PRO A 81 -4.45 -19.16 -69.86
N LEU A 82 -4.50 -17.98 -69.21
CA LEU A 82 -4.91 -16.58 -69.60
C LEU A 82 -6.22 -16.12 -70.34
N ALA A 83 -6.77 -14.99 -69.82
CA ALA A 83 -7.42 -13.80 -70.47
C ALA A 83 -8.89 -13.87 -71.04
N PRO A 84 -9.62 -12.74 -71.35
CA PRO A 84 -9.38 -11.27 -71.18
C PRO A 84 -10.57 -10.45 -70.55
N GLU A 85 -10.67 -9.12 -70.84
CA GLU A 85 -11.45 -8.02 -70.17
C GLU A 85 -12.76 -7.56 -70.88
N VAL A 86 -13.56 -6.67 -70.24
CA VAL A 86 -14.36 -5.53 -70.85
C VAL A 86 -14.48 -4.36 -69.83
N GLN A 87 -14.66 -3.10 -70.27
CA GLN A 87 -14.59 -1.86 -69.45
C GLN A 87 -15.60 -0.73 -69.84
N VAL A 88 -15.36 0.51 -69.35
CA VAL A 88 -16.00 1.85 -69.63
C VAL A 88 -17.26 2.21 -68.81
N GLN A 89 -17.58 3.43 -68.32
CA GLN A 89 -16.94 4.71 -67.83
C GLN A 89 -18.07 5.45 -66.99
N ARG A 90 -18.25 6.76 -66.66
CA ARG A 90 -17.73 8.17 -66.86
C ARG A 90 -18.22 9.05 -65.66
N GLU A 91 -17.83 10.30 -65.35
CA GLU A 91 -16.57 11.09 -65.41
C GLU A 91 -16.72 12.45 -64.65
N ALA A 92 -15.79 12.81 -63.73
CA ALA A 92 -15.27 14.18 -63.42
C ALA A 92 -16.15 15.29 -62.70
N PRO A 93 -15.58 16.44 -62.21
CA PRO A 93 -14.43 16.55 -61.27
C PRO A 93 -14.44 17.71 -60.19
N LEU A 94 -13.70 17.50 -59.09
CA LEU A 94 -12.79 18.40 -58.29
C LEU A 94 -13.08 19.89 -57.95
N SER A 95 -12.72 20.29 -56.70
CA SER A 95 -11.74 21.38 -56.38
C SER A 95 -11.50 21.54 -54.84
N THR A 96 -10.44 22.28 -54.43
CA THR A 96 -9.95 22.39 -53.02
C THR A 96 -9.60 23.87 -52.60
N PRO A 97 -8.80 24.20 -51.55
CA PRO A 97 -9.17 25.22 -50.54
C PRO A 97 -8.57 26.65 -50.73
N PRO A 98 -9.02 27.66 -49.95
CA PRO A 98 -8.38 28.99 -49.91
C PRO A 98 -8.01 29.55 -48.53
N SER A 99 -6.96 30.39 -48.49
CA SER A 99 -6.56 31.39 -47.47
C SER A 99 -5.32 32.16 -48.03
N PRO A 100 -5.01 33.43 -47.71
CA PRO A 100 -5.70 34.46 -46.90
C PRO A 100 -5.95 35.81 -47.66
N ASP A 101 -6.25 36.87 -46.88
CA ASP A 101 -6.04 38.32 -47.10
C ASP A 101 -6.74 39.14 -48.21
N ASN A 102 -7.50 40.18 -47.79
CA ASN A 102 -7.25 41.57 -48.21
C ASN A 102 -7.90 42.64 -47.30
N VAL A 103 -7.50 43.91 -47.46
CA VAL A 103 -7.78 45.06 -46.56
C VAL A 103 -8.40 46.25 -47.32
N PRO A 104 -9.07 47.20 -46.64
CA PRO A 104 -8.86 48.63 -46.97
C PRO A 104 -8.61 49.54 -45.75
N LEU A 105 -7.85 50.63 -45.94
CA LEU A 105 -7.44 51.59 -44.90
C LEU A 105 -8.25 52.89 -44.90
N ALA A 106 -8.51 53.44 -43.70
CA ALA A 106 -8.52 54.88 -43.34
C ALA A 106 -8.75 55.00 -41.81
N ALA A 107 -8.22 55.95 -41.03
CA ALA A 107 -7.31 57.07 -41.32
C ALA A 107 -6.25 57.23 -40.18
N ILE A 108 -5.50 58.33 -40.17
CA ILE A 108 -4.26 58.56 -39.41
C ILE A 108 -4.50 59.53 -38.24
N ASP A 109 -3.95 59.28 -37.03
CA ASP A 109 -3.06 60.25 -36.37
C ASP A 109 -2.26 59.74 -35.14
N ARG A 110 -1.22 60.52 -34.79
CA ARG A 110 -0.36 60.48 -33.58
C ARG A 110 -0.12 61.95 -33.15
N PRO A 111 0.14 62.33 -31.87
CA PRO A 111 1.13 61.67 -31.01
C PRO A 111 0.84 61.71 -29.48
N GLU A 112 1.89 61.39 -28.70
CA GLU A 112 2.14 61.72 -27.28
C GLU A 112 1.93 63.23 -26.93
N PRO A 113 1.84 63.67 -25.64
CA PRO A 113 2.64 63.16 -24.50
C PRO A 113 2.08 63.25 -23.05
N ALA A 114 2.96 62.85 -22.12
CA ALA A 114 3.13 63.34 -20.74
C ALA A 114 2.25 62.79 -19.60
N ALA A 115 2.83 62.81 -18.39
CA ALA A 115 2.24 62.43 -17.10
C ALA A 115 1.74 63.67 -16.32
N PRO A 116 1.14 63.50 -15.13
CA PRO A 116 1.99 63.55 -13.92
C PRO A 116 1.59 62.59 -12.77
N GLN A 117 2.48 62.44 -11.79
CA GLN A 117 2.15 61.97 -10.44
C GLN A 117 1.56 63.10 -9.58
N PRO A 118 1.11 62.80 -8.35
CA PRO A 118 1.73 63.51 -7.22
C PRO A 118 2.06 62.65 -5.97
N ALA A 119 3.33 62.74 -5.55
CA ALA A 119 3.85 62.99 -4.19
C ALA A 119 3.50 62.14 -2.95
N PHE A 120 4.48 62.08 -2.04
CA PHE A 120 4.47 61.49 -0.68
C PHE A 120 3.99 62.50 0.38
N GLU A 121 3.69 62.03 1.60
CA GLU A 121 4.45 62.33 2.85
C GLU A 121 4.03 61.40 4.04
N PRO A 122 4.80 61.29 5.17
CA PRO A 122 4.97 60.00 5.88
C PRO A 122 4.83 60.06 7.44
N VAL A 123 5.55 59.20 8.18
CA VAL A 123 5.84 59.22 9.67
C VAL A 123 4.74 58.59 10.57
N PRO A 124 5.02 57.94 11.75
CA PRO A 124 6.29 57.73 12.49
C PRO A 124 6.71 56.27 12.85
N GLU A 125 7.95 56.10 13.33
CA GLU A 125 8.40 54.99 14.21
C GLU A 125 8.19 55.34 15.71
N PRO A 126 8.43 54.42 16.68
CA PRO A 126 9.70 54.55 17.42
C PRO A 126 10.38 53.24 17.91
N THR A 127 11.66 53.08 17.53
CA THR A 127 12.84 52.70 18.34
C THR A 127 12.74 51.96 19.71
N GLN A 128 13.55 50.87 19.82
CA GLN A 128 14.38 50.42 20.99
C GLN A 128 13.68 50.04 22.33
N GLY A 129 14.21 49.12 23.17
CA GLY A 129 15.37 48.22 23.05
C GLY A 129 15.72 47.48 24.37
N HIS A 130 16.69 46.54 24.31
CA HIS A 130 17.40 45.82 25.40
C HIS A 130 16.71 44.74 26.29
N GLU A 131 17.30 43.54 26.23
CA GLU A 131 17.77 42.64 27.32
C GLU A 131 16.89 42.25 28.53
N GLY A 132 16.82 40.93 28.79
CA GLY A 132 16.33 40.37 30.06
C GLY A 132 16.38 38.83 30.13
N ASN A 133 17.39 38.27 30.80
CA ASN A 133 17.46 36.83 31.13
C ASN A 133 16.60 36.50 32.37
N PHE A 134 15.56 35.68 32.23
CA PHE A 134 15.01 34.84 33.31
C PHE A 134 14.65 33.46 32.72
N VAL A 135 15.41 32.40 33.00
CA VAL A 135 15.40 31.58 34.23
C VAL A 135 14.13 30.73 34.34
N VAL A 136 14.32 29.41 34.25
CA VAL A 136 13.30 28.41 34.52
C VAL A 136 13.12 28.26 36.03
N SER A 137 11.87 28.33 36.49
CA SER A 137 11.45 27.80 37.79
C SER A 137 10.30 26.83 37.57
N ALA A 138 10.38 25.66 38.19
CA ALA A 138 9.33 24.64 38.13
C ALA A 138 8.64 24.54 39.48
N GLU A 139 7.32 24.42 39.49
CA GLU A 139 6.54 23.99 40.65
C GLU A 139 5.62 22.84 40.28
N LEU A 140 5.36 21.97 41.25
CA LEU A 140 4.58 20.75 41.12
C LEU A 140 3.09 21.03 41.42
N PRO A 141 2.14 20.23 40.90
CA PRO A 141 0.73 20.41 41.22
C PRO A 141 0.46 20.09 42.70
N GLY A 142 -0.31 20.97 43.34
CA GLY A 142 -0.96 20.66 44.61
C GLY A 142 -2.11 19.67 44.41
N ASP A 143 -2.32 18.83 45.42
CA ASP A 143 -3.53 17.99 45.56
C ASP A 143 -4.68 18.83 46.11
N ASP A 144 -5.91 18.54 45.68
CA ASP A 144 -7.13 18.99 46.37
C ASP A 144 -8.33 18.14 45.91
N SER A 145 -8.90 17.38 46.85
CA SER A 145 -10.01 16.47 46.60
C SER A 145 -11.36 17.09 46.99
N GLU A 146 -12.38 17.04 46.13
CA GLU A 146 -13.77 17.19 46.60
C GLU A 146 -14.81 16.45 45.74
N VAL A 147 -15.98 16.22 46.34
CA VAL A 147 -16.98 15.20 45.92
C VAL A 147 -18.16 15.86 45.17
N PRO A 148 -18.69 15.26 44.08
CA PRO A 148 -19.68 15.93 43.22
C PRO A 148 -21.11 15.98 43.80
N PRO A 149 -21.83 17.12 43.67
CA PRO A 149 -23.20 17.25 44.16
C PRO A 149 -24.26 16.84 43.13
N TRP A 150 -25.17 15.93 43.51
CA TRP A 150 -26.53 15.87 42.98
C TRP A 150 -27.53 15.58 44.11
N ALA A 151 -28.29 16.61 44.53
CA ALA A 151 -29.41 16.47 45.46
C ALA A 151 -30.31 17.72 45.43
N ALA A 152 -31.59 17.52 45.78
CA ALA A 152 -32.63 18.51 46.05
C ALA A 152 -33.16 19.37 44.87
N VAL A 153 -34.47 19.63 44.92
CA VAL A 153 -35.26 20.48 44.00
C VAL A 153 -36.27 21.29 44.82
N ALA A 154 -36.25 22.63 44.77
CA ALA A 154 -37.38 23.49 45.15
C ALA A 154 -37.22 24.99 44.75
N ALA A 155 -38.30 25.58 44.21
CA ALA A 155 -38.76 26.99 44.29
C ALA A 155 -37.80 28.21 44.26
N ILE A 156 -37.78 28.93 43.12
CA ILE A 156 -38.34 30.31 42.88
C ILE A 156 -38.31 31.30 44.09
N PRO A 157 -37.76 32.54 43.97
CA PRO A 157 -38.14 33.53 42.93
C PRO A 157 -36.99 34.33 42.26
N ALA A 158 -37.35 35.27 41.37
CA ALA A 158 -36.45 35.95 40.42
C ALA A 158 -36.07 37.40 40.78
N THR A 159 -34.92 37.86 40.25
CA THR A 159 -34.51 39.27 40.19
C THR A 159 -33.87 39.60 38.82
N LYS A 160 -34.02 40.85 38.35
CA LYS A 160 -33.25 41.44 37.24
C LYS A 160 -32.16 42.36 37.80
N PRO A 161 -31.02 42.52 37.12
CA PRO A 161 -30.59 43.88 36.75
C PRO A 161 -30.13 43.95 35.26
N PRO A 162 -29.25 44.86 34.77
CA PRO A 162 -29.66 45.85 33.76
C PRO A 162 -28.92 45.76 32.40
N PRO A 163 -29.31 46.56 31.38
CA PRO A 163 -28.80 46.43 30.00
C PRO A 163 -28.00 47.66 29.49
N VAL A 164 -27.40 47.54 28.28
CA VAL A 164 -26.82 48.62 27.41
C VAL A 164 -25.42 49.11 27.90
N PRO A 165 -24.45 49.49 27.03
CA PRO A 165 -24.52 49.81 25.59
C PRO A 165 -23.72 48.92 24.62
N ALA A 166 -24.02 49.09 23.33
CA ALA A 166 -23.22 48.65 22.19
C ALA A 166 -22.74 49.87 21.38
N ALA A 167 -21.57 49.77 20.73
CA ALA A 167 -21.03 50.80 19.84
C ALA A 167 -21.10 50.36 18.36
N ALA A 168 -21.10 51.32 17.43
CA ALA A 168 -21.50 51.10 16.04
C ALA A 168 -20.34 50.78 15.08
N VAL A 169 -20.68 50.15 13.96
CA VAL A 169 -19.84 49.93 12.77
C VAL A 169 -20.61 50.46 11.54
N PRO A 170 -19.99 51.20 10.60
CA PRO A 170 -20.70 51.91 9.54
C PRO A 170 -21.23 51.00 8.41
N ALA A 171 -22.21 51.51 7.66
CA ALA A 171 -22.95 50.77 6.63
C ALA A 171 -22.35 50.88 5.21
N ALA A 172 -22.66 49.88 4.38
CA ALA A 172 -22.35 49.85 2.94
C ALA A 172 -23.61 50.15 2.08
N PRO A 173 -23.46 50.65 0.83
CA PRO A 173 -24.58 51.12 0.02
C PRO A 173 -25.44 49.99 -0.60
N PRO A 174 -26.72 50.26 -0.94
CA PRO A 174 -27.68 49.23 -1.33
C PRO A 174 -27.56 48.78 -2.80
N ARG A 175 -27.91 47.52 -3.05
CA ARG A 175 -28.28 47.01 -4.39
C ARG A 175 -29.79 46.82 -4.50
N GLN A 176 -30.33 47.07 -5.69
CA GLN A 176 -31.76 47.12 -5.97
C GLN A 176 -32.40 45.73 -6.09
N VAL A 177 -33.72 45.64 -5.83
CA VAL A 177 -34.52 44.41 -5.93
C VAL A 177 -35.81 44.70 -6.71
N PRO A 178 -36.03 44.11 -7.90
CA PRO A 178 -37.33 44.11 -8.58
C PRO A 178 -38.30 43.07 -7.97
N PRO A 179 -39.63 43.15 -8.22
CA PRO A 179 -40.63 42.92 -7.18
C PRO A 179 -41.17 41.49 -7.03
N ARG A 180 -41.79 41.24 -5.87
CA ARG A 180 -42.67 40.09 -5.60
C ARG A 180 -43.95 40.17 -6.43
N LEU A 181 -44.44 39.01 -6.87
CA LEU A 181 -45.85 38.80 -7.23
C LEU A 181 -46.61 38.13 -6.08
N VAL A 182 -47.94 38.32 -6.07
CA VAL A 182 -48.86 37.91 -5.01
C VAL A 182 -49.32 36.46 -5.21
N PRO A 183 -49.44 35.63 -4.16
CA PRO A 183 -49.85 34.23 -4.30
C PRO A 183 -51.33 34.09 -4.67
N THR A 184 -51.62 33.22 -5.64
CA THR A 184 -52.98 32.77 -5.96
C THR A 184 -53.48 31.74 -4.94
N ARG A 185 -54.78 31.83 -4.63
CA ARG A 185 -55.51 30.92 -3.74
C ARG A 185 -55.68 29.55 -4.40
N ILE A 186 -55.40 28.47 -3.66
CA ILE A 186 -55.75 27.09 -4.03
C ILE A 186 -56.71 26.57 -2.94
N GLU A 187 -57.71 25.80 -3.35
CA GLU A 187 -58.81 25.34 -2.50
C GLU A 187 -58.46 24.04 -1.74
N PRO A 188 -59.10 23.75 -0.60
CA PRO A 188 -58.89 22.51 0.14
C PRO A 188 -59.48 21.30 -0.62
N PRO A 189 -58.93 20.08 -0.44
CA PRO A 189 -59.43 18.88 -1.09
C PRO A 189 -60.77 18.39 -0.52
N ASP A 190 -61.50 17.66 -1.37
CA ASP A 190 -62.81 17.05 -1.12
C ASP A 190 -62.71 15.88 -0.10
N PRO A 191 -63.52 15.86 0.99
CA PRO A 191 -63.50 14.80 2.00
C PRO A 191 -64.10 13.44 1.56
N ASP A 192 -64.91 13.37 0.50
CA ASP A 192 -65.64 12.13 0.16
C ASP A 192 -64.76 11.07 -0.56
N LEU A 193 -63.54 11.43 -0.97
CA LEU A 193 -62.57 10.51 -1.61
C LEU A 193 -61.93 9.50 -0.63
N GLU A 194 -61.95 9.75 0.68
CA GLU A 194 -61.38 8.84 1.68
C GLU A 194 -62.29 7.61 1.91
N GLN A 195 -63.62 7.79 1.87
CA GLN A 195 -64.58 6.70 2.12
C GLN A 195 -64.60 5.66 0.98
N GLN A 196 -64.42 6.08 -0.28
CA GLN A 196 -64.45 5.15 -1.41
C GLN A 196 -63.26 4.15 -1.41
N ARG A 197 -62.16 4.46 -0.72
CA ARG A 197 -61.00 3.55 -0.60
C ARG A 197 -61.19 2.40 0.39
N LEU A 198 -62.18 2.47 1.29
CA LEU A 198 -62.44 1.42 2.27
C LEU A 198 -63.33 0.27 1.76
N ALA A 199 -63.81 0.35 0.51
CA ALA A 199 -64.85 -0.54 -0.03
C ALA A 199 -64.35 -1.77 -0.83
N MET A 200 -63.03 -2.01 -0.93
CA MET A 200 -62.46 -3.01 -1.87
C MET A 200 -61.54 -4.08 -1.23
N ALA A 201 -61.88 -4.57 -0.04
CA ALA A 201 -61.18 -5.69 0.62
C ALA A 201 -62.09 -6.92 0.81
N PRO A 202 -61.80 -8.07 0.14
CA PRO A 202 -62.52 -9.34 0.38
C PRO A 202 -62.25 -9.93 1.79
N PRO A 203 -63.19 -10.72 2.37
CA PRO A 203 -63.19 -10.99 3.81
C PRO A 203 -62.72 -12.40 4.22
N TRP A 204 -62.20 -12.52 5.45
CA TRP A 204 -62.44 -13.65 6.38
C TRP A 204 -62.38 -13.16 7.85
N ILE A 205 -62.95 -13.94 8.78
CA ILE A 205 -63.56 -13.56 10.08
C ILE A 205 -63.04 -14.55 11.18
N PRO A 206 -63.11 -14.36 12.54
CA PRO A 206 -63.63 -13.26 13.40
C PRO A 206 -62.65 -12.72 14.49
N PRO A 207 -63.05 -11.70 15.28
CA PRO A 207 -62.45 -11.37 16.58
C PRO A 207 -63.10 -12.12 17.78
N PRO A 208 -62.34 -12.51 18.83
CA PRO A 208 -62.90 -13.00 20.10
C PRO A 208 -63.43 -11.89 21.03
N GLN A 209 -64.36 -12.26 21.94
CA GLN A 209 -65.02 -11.38 22.92
C GLN A 209 -64.18 -11.17 24.22
N PRO A 210 -64.43 -10.10 25.00
CA PRO A 210 -63.67 -9.78 26.21
C PRO A 210 -64.15 -10.55 27.45
N VAL A 211 -63.23 -10.92 28.35
CA VAL A 211 -63.57 -11.57 29.63
C VAL A 211 -62.83 -10.93 30.81
N GLN A 212 -63.63 -10.24 31.63
CA GLN A 212 -63.56 -10.01 33.08
C GLN A 212 -62.23 -9.60 33.77
N GLN A 213 -62.35 -8.53 34.56
CA GLN A 213 -61.44 -8.18 35.64
C GLN A 213 -61.51 -9.20 36.79
N VAL A 214 -60.38 -9.44 37.45
CA VAL A 214 -60.34 -9.99 38.82
C VAL A 214 -59.47 -9.07 39.67
N THR A 215 -60.03 -8.54 40.76
CA THR A 215 -59.35 -7.64 41.70
C THR A 215 -58.53 -8.42 42.74
N PRO A 216 -57.49 -7.80 43.35
CA PRO A 216 -56.49 -8.52 44.13
C PRO A 216 -56.95 -8.84 45.56
N THR A 217 -56.33 -9.86 46.15
CA THR A 217 -56.30 -10.07 47.61
C THR A 217 -54.94 -9.63 48.14
N ALA A 218 -54.91 -8.85 49.22
CA ALA A 218 -53.69 -8.31 49.81
C ALA A 218 -53.08 -9.24 50.88
N VAL A 219 -51.81 -9.01 51.20
CA VAL A 219 -51.27 -8.90 52.59
C VAL A 219 -49.89 -8.23 52.53
N ALA A 220 -49.57 -7.46 53.56
CA ALA A 220 -48.27 -6.83 53.89
C ALA A 220 -48.22 -6.69 55.44
N PRO A 221 -47.22 -6.04 56.10
CA PRO A 221 -45.91 -5.51 55.66
C PRO A 221 -44.76 -5.95 56.63
N VAL A 222 -43.73 -5.08 56.81
CA VAL A 222 -42.64 -5.10 57.84
C VAL A 222 -41.48 -6.10 57.57
N ALA A 223 -40.17 -5.77 57.49
CA ALA A 223 -39.27 -4.63 57.81
C ALA A 223 -38.37 -4.80 59.08
N ALA A 224 -37.36 -3.91 59.23
CA ALA A 224 -36.22 -3.92 60.18
C ALA A 224 -35.07 -4.89 59.79
N ASN A 225 -33.84 -4.40 59.51
CA ASN A 225 -32.70 -4.06 60.40
C ASN A 225 -31.83 -5.30 60.79
N GLN A 226 -30.50 -5.24 61.01
CA GLN A 226 -29.58 -4.10 61.08
C GLN A 226 -28.11 -4.48 60.73
N ARG A 227 -27.24 -3.45 60.75
CA ARG A 227 -25.77 -3.41 60.55
C ARG A 227 -24.98 -4.50 61.32
N HIS A 228 -23.74 -4.81 60.88
CA HIS A 228 -22.53 -4.54 61.68
C HIS A 228 -21.19 -4.72 60.92
N ASP A 229 -20.35 -3.67 60.96
CA ASP A 229 -18.87 -3.69 60.87
C ASP A 229 -18.27 -4.07 62.26
N PRO A 230 -16.96 -4.43 62.46
CA PRO A 230 -15.80 -3.74 61.85
C PRO A 230 -14.40 -4.47 61.73
N LEU A 231 -13.38 -3.70 61.28
CA LEU A 231 -11.93 -3.67 61.65
C LEU A 231 -10.88 -4.72 61.17
N ALA A 232 -9.93 -4.20 60.36
CA ALA A 232 -8.47 -4.09 60.56
C ALA A 232 -7.43 -5.26 60.47
N ASP A 233 -6.29 -4.86 59.88
CA ASP A 233 -4.92 -5.40 59.77
C ASP A 233 -4.40 -6.52 60.68
N THR A 234 -3.53 -7.38 60.10
CA THR A 234 -2.17 -7.61 60.65
C THR A 234 -1.19 -8.19 59.62
N ASP A 235 0.10 -7.90 59.81
CA ASP A 235 1.24 -8.38 59.01
C ASP A 235 1.84 -9.71 59.55
N ILE A 236 2.87 -10.27 58.91
CA ILE A 236 3.95 -11.18 59.40
C ILE A 236 4.29 -12.42 58.52
N GLN A 237 5.60 -12.64 58.36
CA GLN A 237 6.36 -13.78 57.80
C GLN A 237 7.59 -14.04 58.73
N PRO A 238 8.46 -15.08 58.59
CA PRO A 238 8.51 -16.27 57.71
C PRO A 238 8.84 -17.60 58.50
N ALA A 239 9.59 -18.53 57.85
CA ALA A 239 10.30 -19.75 58.34
C ALA A 239 9.53 -21.09 58.19
N ILE A 240 9.99 -22.23 57.62
CA ILE A 240 11.25 -22.85 57.12
C ILE A 240 11.45 -24.21 57.82
N ARG A 241 11.33 -25.32 57.05
CA ARG A 241 11.90 -26.71 57.20
C ARG A 241 11.06 -27.72 56.40
N GLU A 242 11.57 -28.78 55.77
CA GLU A 242 12.94 -29.27 55.49
C GLU A 242 12.90 -30.18 54.22
N GLU A 243 14.02 -30.38 53.50
CA GLU A 243 14.16 -31.28 52.31
C GLU A 243 14.56 -32.73 52.75
N PRO A 244 14.67 -33.81 51.90
CA PRO A 244 15.17 -33.82 50.50
C PRO A 244 14.63 -34.86 49.47
N ARG A 245 14.89 -34.55 48.18
CA ARG A 245 15.28 -35.40 47.00
C ARG A 245 14.76 -36.85 46.81
N GLY A 246 14.24 -37.14 45.60
CA GLY A 246 14.00 -38.51 45.06
C GLY A 246 14.09 -38.61 43.52
N VAL A 247 14.93 -39.53 43.02
CA VAL A 247 15.45 -39.70 41.64
C VAL A 247 14.42 -40.13 40.57
N MET A 248 14.66 -39.77 39.29
CA MET A 248 13.93 -40.21 38.08
C MET A 248 14.10 -41.70 37.73
N PRO A 249 13.11 -42.31 37.05
CA PRO A 249 13.41 -43.23 35.94
C PRO A 249 12.69 -42.82 34.63
N ALA A 250 13.01 -43.50 33.53
CA ALA A 250 12.52 -43.17 32.18
C ALA A 250 11.76 -44.33 31.51
N GLY A 251 10.86 -43.99 30.58
CA GLY A 251 10.48 -44.83 29.43
C GLY A 251 9.53 -46.00 29.68
N GLY A 252 8.33 -45.93 29.09
CA GLY A 252 7.42 -47.06 28.93
C GLY A 252 6.37 -46.77 27.85
N MET A 253 6.14 -47.71 26.94
CA MET A 253 4.96 -47.71 26.07
C MET A 253 3.82 -48.51 26.75
N PRO A 254 2.54 -48.20 26.48
CA PRO A 254 1.42 -49.00 26.96
C PRO A 254 1.50 -50.46 26.50
N THR A 255 0.91 -51.36 27.28
CA THR A 255 0.89 -52.80 27.00
C THR A 255 -0.41 -53.24 26.33
N ASP A 256 -0.42 -54.44 25.78
CA ASP A 256 -1.54 -54.95 24.97
C ASP A 256 -2.83 -55.16 25.81
N ASP A 257 -2.71 -55.33 27.13
CA ASP A 257 -3.85 -55.46 28.06
C ASP A 257 -4.49 -54.11 28.43
N ASP A 258 -3.74 -53.00 28.39
CA ASP A 258 -4.29 -51.64 28.56
C ASP A 258 -5.31 -51.35 27.44
N ILE A 259 -4.97 -51.75 26.21
CA ILE A 259 -5.81 -51.59 25.01
C ILE A 259 -7.04 -52.50 25.07
N ARG A 260 -6.89 -53.75 25.53
CA ARG A 260 -7.99 -54.72 25.67
C ARG A 260 -9.03 -54.28 26.70
N THR A 261 -8.58 -53.67 27.80
CA THR A 261 -9.46 -53.15 28.86
C THR A 261 -10.39 -52.06 28.34
N VAL A 262 -9.88 -51.12 27.53
CA VAL A 262 -10.70 -50.06 26.90
C VAL A 262 -11.69 -50.63 25.88
N LEU A 263 -11.28 -51.62 25.07
CA LEU A 263 -12.16 -52.25 24.08
C LEU A 263 -13.27 -53.12 24.71
N ALA A 264 -13.03 -53.71 25.87
CA ALA A 264 -14.05 -54.46 26.62
C ALA A 264 -15.16 -53.53 27.14
N ALA A 265 -14.80 -52.38 27.72
CA ALA A 265 -15.76 -51.40 28.23
C ALA A 265 -16.70 -50.87 27.13
N HIS A 266 -16.21 -50.67 25.91
CA HIS A 266 -17.00 -50.11 24.82
C HIS A 266 -18.06 -51.09 24.26
N ARG A 267 -17.82 -52.41 24.35
CA ARG A 267 -18.78 -53.44 23.85
C ARG A 267 -19.95 -53.75 24.78
N ALA A 268 -19.87 -53.39 26.07
CA ALA A 268 -20.94 -53.65 27.03
C ALA A 268 -22.06 -52.58 27.03
N GLY A 269 -21.85 -51.41 26.40
CA GLY A 269 -22.66 -50.21 26.62
C GLY A 269 -23.85 -49.95 25.67
N GLN A 270 -24.08 -50.74 24.62
CA GLN A 270 -25.07 -50.42 23.57
C GLN A 270 -26.19 -51.47 23.36
N LEU A 271 -26.49 -52.31 24.36
CA LEU A 271 -27.54 -53.34 24.23
C LEU A 271 -28.50 -53.39 25.43
N LYS A 272 -29.33 -52.34 25.59
CA LYS A 272 -30.73 -52.48 26.08
C LYS A 272 -31.58 -51.21 25.92
N LEU A 273 -32.84 -51.46 25.51
CA LEU A 273 -34.04 -50.64 25.68
C LEU A 273 -34.08 -49.22 25.06
N VAL A 274 -34.64 -49.18 23.85
CA VAL A 274 -35.58 -48.12 23.45
C VAL A 274 -36.94 -48.76 23.27
N GLU A 275 -37.91 -48.36 24.08
CA GLU A 275 -39.34 -48.61 23.89
C GLU A 275 -40.07 -47.27 24.08
N GLY A 276 -40.89 -46.77 23.14
CA GLY A 276 -41.20 -47.33 21.82
C GLY A 276 -42.23 -46.47 21.09
N HIS A 277 -43.25 -47.13 20.52
CA HIS A 277 -44.41 -46.60 19.78
C HIS A 277 -44.16 -46.12 18.33
N HIS A 278 -44.78 -46.85 17.40
CA HIS A 278 -44.75 -46.63 15.96
C HIS A 278 -45.76 -45.57 15.48
N ARG A 279 -45.47 -44.98 14.31
CA ARG A 279 -46.49 -44.72 13.29
C ARG A 279 -46.02 -45.28 11.94
N HIS A 280 -46.96 -45.63 11.06
CA HIS A 280 -46.70 -46.54 9.94
C HIS A 280 -45.95 -45.88 8.76
N GLY A 281 -44.90 -46.56 8.28
CA GLY A 281 -44.34 -46.38 6.94
C GLY A 281 -44.42 -47.71 6.17
N HIS A 282 -44.79 -47.67 4.88
CA HIS A 282 -45.06 -48.90 4.10
C HIS A 282 -43.81 -49.80 3.97
N PRO A 283 -43.93 -51.13 4.13
CA PRO A 283 -42.78 -52.05 4.07
C PRO A 283 -42.09 -52.08 2.70
N PHE A 284 -42.81 -51.71 1.64
CA PHE A 284 -42.27 -51.57 0.28
C PHE A 284 -41.08 -50.61 0.20
N TRP A 285 -41.13 -49.48 0.91
CA TRP A 285 -40.06 -48.48 0.87
C TRP A 285 -38.78 -48.94 1.58
N TRP A 286 -38.91 -49.71 2.68
CA TRP A 286 -37.75 -50.29 3.36
C TRP A 286 -37.10 -51.44 2.56
N ALA A 287 -37.91 -52.25 1.87
CA ALA A 287 -37.39 -53.24 0.92
C ALA A 287 -36.68 -52.57 -0.26
N LEU A 288 -37.24 -51.48 -0.80
CA LEU A 288 -36.63 -50.71 -1.89
C LEU A 288 -35.32 -50.04 -1.44
N LEU A 289 -35.28 -49.42 -0.25
CA LEU A 289 -34.05 -48.84 0.30
C LEU A 289 -32.98 -49.92 0.52
N GLY A 290 -33.35 -51.07 1.10
CA GLY A 290 -32.43 -52.19 1.32
C GLY A 290 -31.82 -52.71 0.02
N MET A 291 -32.63 -52.88 -1.02
CA MET A 291 -32.14 -53.29 -2.35
C MET A 291 -31.28 -52.22 -3.02
N LEU A 292 -31.63 -50.93 -2.92
CA LEU A 292 -30.83 -49.83 -3.45
C LEU A 292 -29.49 -49.68 -2.71
N SER A 293 -29.47 -49.84 -1.38
CA SER A 293 -28.23 -49.83 -0.59
C SER A 293 -27.34 -51.03 -0.91
N ALA A 294 -27.91 -52.25 -1.04
CA ALA A 294 -27.15 -53.43 -1.45
C ALA A 294 -26.59 -53.28 -2.87
N ALA A 295 -27.40 -52.80 -3.82
CA ALA A 295 -26.96 -52.52 -5.18
C ALA A 295 -25.86 -51.45 -5.22
N ALA A 296 -25.99 -50.37 -4.44
CA ALA A 296 -24.96 -49.33 -4.34
C ALA A 296 -23.64 -49.84 -3.75
N VAL A 297 -23.68 -50.66 -2.69
CA VAL A 297 -22.48 -51.28 -2.11
C VAL A 297 -21.81 -52.24 -3.10
N VAL A 298 -22.59 -53.03 -3.85
CA VAL A 298 -22.04 -53.88 -4.93
C VAL A 298 -21.47 -53.04 -6.08
N LEU A 299 -22.11 -51.94 -6.48
CA LEU A 299 -21.60 -51.05 -7.52
C LEU A 299 -20.27 -50.41 -7.08
N ILE A 300 -20.22 -49.90 -5.85
CA ILE A 300 -19.00 -49.33 -5.24
C ILE A 300 -17.89 -50.39 -5.19
N ALA A 301 -18.20 -51.62 -4.75
CA ALA A 301 -17.23 -52.71 -4.74
C ALA A 301 -16.72 -53.08 -6.15
N LEU A 302 -17.58 -53.11 -7.17
CA LEU A 302 -17.19 -53.39 -8.57
C LEU A 302 -16.36 -52.26 -9.21
N VAL A 303 -16.56 -51.01 -8.77
CA VAL A 303 -15.72 -49.86 -9.14
C VAL A 303 -14.37 -49.93 -8.41
N TRP A 304 -14.36 -50.19 -7.10
CA TRP A 304 -13.12 -50.28 -6.29
C TRP A 304 -12.24 -51.48 -6.64
N THR A 305 -12.83 -52.60 -7.08
CA THR A 305 -12.12 -53.77 -7.61
C THR A 305 -11.76 -53.65 -9.10
N GLY A 306 -12.08 -52.52 -9.75
CA GLY A 306 -11.71 -52.23 -11.13
C GLY A 306 -12.42 -53.05 -12.22
N GLN A 307 -13.40 -53.87 -11.85
CA GLN A 307 -14.08 -54.80 -12.79
C GLN A 307 -15.11 -54.11 -13.69
N VAL A 308 -15.56 -52.88 -13.37
CA VAL A 308 -16.49 -52.11 -14.21
C VAL A 308 -15.87 -50.76 -14.62
N ASN A 309 -15.32 -50.72 -15.84
CA ASN A 309 -14.68 -49.53 -16.42
C ASN A 309 -15.70 -48.62 -17.15
N TRP A 310 -16.47 -47.82 -16.40
CA TRP A 310 -17.49 -46.93 -16.98
C TRP A 310 -16.93 -45.68 -17.69
N PHE A 311 -15.81 -45.11 -17.21
CA PHE A 311 -15.30 -43.83 -17.70
C PHE A 311 -14.28 -43.93 -18.86
N ASN A 312 -13.69 -45.12 -19.07
CA ASN A 312 -12.49 -45.30 -19.90
C ASN A 312 -12.75 -45.74 -21.36
N SER A 313 -13.99 -45.67 -21.86
CA SER A 313 -14.33 -46.13 -23.22
C SER A 313 -13.95 -45.13 -24.31
N TRP A 314 -14.34 -43.86 -24.16
CA TRP A 314 -14.17 -42.84 -25.20
C TRP A 314 -12.71 -42.36 -25.32
N GLU A 315 -11.98 -42.21 -24.21
CA GLU A 315 -10.59 -41.75 -24.21
C GLU A 315 -9.67 -42.73 -24.94
N LYS A 316 -9.88 -44.04 -24.73
CA LYS A 316 -9.14 -45.11 -25.44
C LYS A 316 -9.44 -45.15 -26.94
N GLN A 317 -10.61 -44.69 -27.37
CA GLN A 317 -10.96 -44.56 -28.79
C GLN A 317 -10.42 -43.24 -29.38
N ALA A 318 -10.41 -42.16 -28.61
CA ALA A 318 -9.92 -40.84 -29.03
C ALA A 318 -8.39 -40.78 -29.13
N TYR A 319 -7.67 -41.46 -28.22
CA TYR A 319 -6.20 -41.43 -28.14
C TYR A 319 -5.45 -41.59 -29.48
N PRO A 320 -5.68 -42.65 -30.29
CA PRO A 320 -4.99 -42.80 -31.57
C PRO A 320 -5.30 -41.66 -32.54
N THR A 321 -6.53 -41.16 -32.57
CA THR A 321 -6.96 -40.05 -33.43
C THR A 321 -6.32 -38.73 -33.01
N VAL A 322 -6.25 -38.45 -31.70
CA VAL A 322 -5.57 -37.24 -31.17
C VAL A 322 -4.06 -37.29 -31.47
N ALA A 323 -3.41 -38.44 -31.26
CA ALA A 323 -1.99 -38.62 -31.56
C ALA A 323 -1.70 -38.44 -33.06
N GLN A 324 -2.53 -39.02 -33.95
CA GLN A 324 -2.44 -38.82 -35.40
C GLN A 324 -2.60 -37.34 -35.78
N PHE A 325 -3.64 -36.67 -35.26
CA PHE A 325 -3.92 -35.28 -35.62
C PHE A 325 -2.79 -34.35 -35.16
N LYS A 326 -2.16 -34.63 -34.02
CA LYS A 326 -0.99 -33.89 -33.54
C LYS A 326 0.22 -34.07 -34.46
N ALA A 327 0.55 -35.32 -34.81
CA ALA A 327 1.67 -35.62 -35.72
C ALA A 327 1.46 -35.01 -37.12
N GLU A 328 0.23 -35.03 -37.65
CA GLU A 328 -0.09 -34.34 -38.91
C GLU A 328 0.06 -32.80 -38.77
N ALA A 329 -0.42 -32.22 -37.67
CA ALA A 329 -0.31 -30.77 -37.41
C ALA A 329 1.16 -30.32 -37.31
N GLU A 330 2.02 -31.12 -36.66
CA GLU A 330 3.47 -30.92 -36.62
C GLU A 330 4.10 -31.04 -38.01
N ALA A 331 3.74 -32.06 -38.79
CA ALA A 331 4.22 -32.25 -40.16
C ALA A 331 3.78 -31.12 -41.13
N PHE A 332 2.65 -30.45 -40.87
CA PHE A 332 2.29 -29.22 -41.57
C PHE A 332 3.10 -28.01 -41.09
N ALA A 333 3.34 -27.86 -39.78
CA ALA A 333 4.15 -26.77 -39.22
C ALA A 333 5.60 -26.80 -39.75
N VAL A 334 6.24 -27.98 -39.75
CA VAL A 334 7.62 -28.18 -40.25
C VAL A 334 7.74 -27.83 -41.75
N ARG A 335 6.69 -28.11 -42.54
CA ARG A 335 6.62 -27.73 -43.97
C ARG A 335 6.15 -26.29 -44.20
N GLY A 336 6.02 -25.47 -43.17
CA GLY A 336 5.61 -24.06 -43.26
C GLY A 336 4.13 -23.82 -43.61
N ALA A 337 3.32 -24.89 -43.67
CA ALA A 337 1.88 -24.90 -43.93
C ALA A 337 1.11 -24.58 -42.63
N LEU A 338 1.29 -23.35 -42.14
CA LEU A 338 0.84 -22.93 -40.81
C LEU A 338 -0.68 -22.94 -40.65
N LYS A 339 -1.45 -22.70 -41.73
CA LYS A 339 -2.91 -22.72 -41.68
C LYS A 339 -3.42 -24.13 -41.52
N GLU A 340 -2.92 -25.04 -42.35
CA GLU A 340 -3.24 -26.47 -42.36
C GLU A 340 -2.84 -27.11 -41.01
N SER A 341 -1.71 -26.69 -40.44
CA SER A 341 -1.28 -27.04 -39.08
C SER A 341 -2.28 -26.57 -38.02
N HIS A 342 -2.65 -25.29 -38.03
CA HIS A 342 -3.63 -24.72 -37.08
C HIS A 342 -5.00 -25.40 -37.18
N ASP A 343 -5.52 -25.56 -38.40
CA ASP A 343 -6.80 -26.25 -38.65
C ASP A 343 -6.75 -27.72 -38.20
N ARG A 344 -5.58 -28.38 -38.25
CA ARG A 344 -5.41 -29.75 -37.75
C ARG A 344 -5.34 -29.83 -36.23
N TYR A 345 -4.74 -28.83 -35.57
CA TYR A 345 -4.82 -28.70 -34.11
C TYR A 345 -6.24 -28.44 -33.61
N ARG A 346 -7.03 -27.59 -34.28
CA ARG A 346 -8.43 -27.32 -33.88
C ARG A 346 -9.29 -28.59 -33.84
N LYS A 347 -9.08 -29.51 -34.80
CA LYS A 347 -9.76 -30.82 -34.83
C LYS A 347 -9.46 -31.72 -33.62
N ILE A 348 -8.43 -31.43 -32.81
CA ILE A 348 -8.21 -32.11 -31.52
C ILE A 348 -9.15 -31.55 -30.46
N ASP A 349 -9.29 -30.23 -30.36
CA ASP A 349 -10.24 -29.58 -29.44
C ASP A 349 -11.70 -29.91 -29.79
N ASP A 350 -12.03 -29.97 -31.08
CA ASP A 350 -13.35 -30.42 -31.56
C ASP A 350 -13.64 -31.88 -31.13
N LEU A 351 -12.64 -32.77 -31.20
CA LEU A 351 -12.75 -34.19 -30.80
C LEU A 351 -12.92 -34.35 -29.28
N ILE A 352 -12.28 -33.49 -28.48
CA ILE A 352 -12.45 -33.45 -27.02
C ILE A 352 -13.85 -32.91 -26.67
N GLY A 353 -14.35 -31.91 -27.40
CA GLY A 353 -15.70 -31.38 -27.22
C GLY A 353 -15.93 -30.74 -25.85
N GLY A 354 -14.89 -30.16 -25.24
CA GLY A 354 -14.95 -29.55 -23.91
C GLY A 354 -15.00 -30.52 -22.72
N ARG A 355 -14.90 -31.84 -22.94
CA ARG A 355 -14.83 -32.85 -21.87
C ARG A 355 -13.53 -32.73 -21.08
N GLU A 356 -13.59 -33.03 -19.78
CA GLU A 356 -12.39 -33.33 -18.99
C GLU A 356 -11.73 -34.62 -19.48
N VAL A 357 -10.41 -34.72 -19.31
CA VAL A 357 -9.60 -35.86 -19.78
C VAL A 357 -8.94 -36.52 -18.57
N HIS A 358 -9.31 -37.75 -18.27
CA HIS A 358 -8.89 -38.47 -17.07
C HIS A 358 -7.64 -39.35 -17.29
N ASP A 359 -7.43 -39.89 -18.49
CA ASP A 359 -6.17 -40.52 -18.90
C ASP A 359 -5.03 -39.49 -18.97
N GLU A 360 -3.98 -39.71 -18.18
CA GLU A 360 -2.83 -38.81 -18.05
C GLU A 360 -2.11 -38.59 -19.39
N ARG A 361 -1.95 -39.68 -20.17
CA ARG A 361 -1.19 -39.67 -21.41
C ARG A 361 -1.94 -38.94 -22.53
N LEU A 362 -3.27 -39.06 -22.56
CA LEU A 362 -4.12 -38.24 -23.42
C LEU A 362 -4.05 -36.77 -23.00
N ARG A 363 -4.10 -36.48 -21.70
CA ARG A 363 -4.02 -35.11 -21.15
C ARG A 363 -2.72 -34.40 -21.53
N GLU A 364 -1.57 -35.07 -21.41
CA GLU A 364 -0.26 -34.54 -21.82
C GLU A 364 -0.22 -34.18 -23.31
N ILE A 365 -0.68 -35.11 -24.18
CA ILE A 365 -0.69 -34.91 -25.64
C ILE A 365 -1.62 -33.75 -26.03
N VAL A 366 -2.80 -33.66 -25.41
CA VAL A 366 -3.76 -32.57 -25.60
C VAL A 366 -3.20 -31.23 -25.13
N GLN A 367 -2.54 -31.18 -23.97
CA GLN A 367 -1.97 -29.94 -23.45
C GLN A 367 -0.82 -29.43 -24.35
N SER A 368 0.08 -30.32 -24.78
CA SER A 368 1.11 -29.97 -25.78
C SER A 368 0.46 -29.47 -27.06
N ALA A 369 -0.53 -30.20 -27.62
CA ALA A 369 -1.21 -29.79 -28.85
C ALA A 369 -1.82 -28.38 -28.75
N ARG A 370 -2.42 -28.02 -27.61
CA ARG A 370 -2.95 -26.67 -27.36
C ARG A 370 -1.87 -25.60 -27.28
N ASP A 371 -0.70 -25.91 -26.72
CA ASP A 371 0.41 -24.95 -26.64
C ASP A 371 1.19 -24.82 -27.96
N ASP A 372 1.24 -25.88 -28.77
CA ASP A 372 1.72 -25.85 -30.15
C ASP A 372 0.77 -25.09 -31.08
N ALA A 373 -0.56 -25.27 -30.93
CA ALA A 373 -1.56 -24.49 -31.66
C ALA A 373 -1.41 -22.98 -31.43
N LYS A 374 -1.14 -22.55 -30.19
CA LYS A 374 -0.85 -21.14 -29.85
C LYS A 374 0.43 -20.64 -30.54
N ARG A 375 1.49 -21.46 -30.60
CA ARG A 375 2.74 -21.13 -31.31
C ARG A 375 2.49 -20.94 -32.81
N VAL A 376 1.81 -21.89 -33.45
CA VAL A 376 1.48 -21.85 -34.88
C VAL A 376 0.57 -20.67 -35.23
N TYR A 377 -0.46 -20.40 -34.41
CA TYR A 377 -1.33 -19.23 -34.61
C TYR A 377 -0.58 -17.90 -34.49
N GLY A 378 0.37 -17.79 -33.55
CA GLY A 378 1.26 -16.62 -33.44
C GLY A 378 2.12 -16.39 -34.69
N LEU A 379 2.68 -17.45 -35.27
CA LEU A 379 3.46 -17.39 -36.52
C LEU A 379 2.58 -17.04 -37.74
N LEU A 380 1.31 -17.48 -37.72
CA LEU A 380 0.33 -17.19 -38.77
C LEU A 380 -0.07 -15.70 -38.71
N LEU A 381 -0.30 -15.16 -37.51
CA LEU A 381 -0.53 -13.71 -37.31
C LEU A 381 0.68 -12.86 -37.69
N SER A 382 1.91 -13.29 -37.41
CA SER A 382 3.09 -12.51 -37.81
C SER A 382 3.29 -12.45 -39.33
N ARG A 383 2.99 -13.54 -40.06
CA ARG A 383 2.99 -13.52 -41.55
C ARG A 383 1.88 -12.65 -42.13
N LEU A 384 0.74 -12.51 -41.47
CA LEU A 384 -0.34 -11.61 -41.88
C LEU A 384 -0.05 -10.12 -41.58
N ALA A 385 1.06 -9.83 -40.88
CA ALA A 385 1.49 -8.46 -40.55
C ALA A 385 2.63 -7.93 -41.46
N GLU A 386 3.09 -8.71 -42.44
CA GLU A 386 4.12 -8.29 -43.40
C GLU A 386 3.47 -7.53 -44.59
N PRO A 387 3.84 -6.26 -44.84
CA PRO A 387 3.34 -5.53 -46.00
C PRO A 387 4.02 -6.01 -47.29
N ALA A 388 3.24 -6.17 -48.37
CA ALA A 388 3.76 -6.64 -49.66
C ALA A 388 4.76 -5.63 -50.28
N VAL A 389 6.03 -6.05 -50.41
CA VAL A 389 7.09 -5.23 -51.01
C VAL A 389 7.05 -5.35 -52.53
N VAL A 390 6.66 -4.26 -53.20
CA VAL A 390 6.84 -4.11 -54.65
C VAL A 390 8.24 -3.55 -54.92
N VAL A 391 9.06 -4.27 -55.67
CA VAL A 391 10.42 -3.86 -56.04
C VAL A 391 10.40 -3.07 -57.35
N ALA A 392 10.97 -1.87 -57.35
CA ALA A 392 11.22 -1.05 -58.55
C ALA A 392 12.73 -0.91 -58.80
N PRO A 393 13.20 -0.88 -60.07
CA PRO A 393 14.62 -0.85 -60.41
C PRO A 393 15.26 0.56 -60.28
N PRO A 394 16.58 0.66 -60.04
CA PRO A 394 17.26 1.93 -59.79
C PRO A 394 17.76 2.65 -61.07
N PRO A 395 17.70 4.00 -61.13
CA PRO A 395 18.49 4.81 -62.07
C PRO A 395 19.93 5.05 -61.55
N PRO A 396 20.88 5.47 -62.43
CA PRO A 396 22.32 5.35 -62.18
C PRO A 396 22.97 6.55 -61.45
N ALA A 397 24.24 6.37 -61.04
CA ALA A 397 25.01 7.33 -60.25
C ALA A 397 26.11 8.04 -61.06
N THR A 398 26.38 9.31 -60.72
CA THR A 398 27.58 10.04 -61.17
C THR A 398 28.14 10.93 -60.05
N GLN A 399 29.23 10.44 -59.45
CA GLN A 399 30.50 11.14 -59.13
C GLN A 399 30.53 12.45 -58.31
N ALA A 400 31.57 12.56 -57.48
CA ALA A 400 31.94 13.74 -56.70
C ALA A 400 33.23 14.37 -57.24
N VAL A 401 33.43 15.68 -56.98
CA VAL A 401 34.68 16.41 -57.23
C VAL A 401 35.07 17.21 -55.99
N VAL A 402 36.37 17.33 -55.75
CA VAL A 402 37.00 17.89 -54.54
C VAL A 402 37.41 19.36 -54.73
N THR A 403 37.31 20.16 -53.66
CA THR A 403 38.26 21.27 -53.40
C THR A 403 38.41 21.54 -51.90
N GLU A 404 39.64 21.86 -51.48
CA GLU A 404 40.02 22.27 -50.13
C GLU A 404 40.80 23.63 -50.21
N PRO A 405 41.40 24.25 -49.17
CA PRO A 405 40.90 25.55 -48.74
C PRO A 405 41.90 26.73 -48.73
N GLY A 406 41.33 27.95 -48.75
CA GLY A 406 41.84 29.11 -47.98
C GLY A 406 42.37 30.32 -48.76
N THR A 407 42.17 31.53 -48.21
CA THR A 407 43.24 32.46 -47.78
C THR A 407 42.71 33.88 -47.44
N LYS A 408 42.90 34.28 -46.17
CA LYS A 408 43.14 35.62 -45.58
C LYS A 408 42.69 36.91 -46.32
N ALA A 409 42.03 37.80 -45.56
CA ALA A 409 42.37 39.24 -45.53
C ALA A 409 42.04 39.87 -44.15
N ASN A 410 42.81 40.87 -43.74
CA ASN A 410 42.62 41.74 -42.56
C ASN A 410 43.34 43.06 -42.89
N PRO A 411 42.82 44.26 -42.55
CA PRO A 411 43.47 44.97 -41.43
C PRO A 411 42.59 45.97 -40.62
N GLY A 412 42.78 45.98 -39.30
CA GLY A 412 43.29 47.17 -38.57
C GLY A 412 42.35 48.33 -38.18
N ALA A 413 42.29 48.61 -36.88
CA ALA A 413 42.06 49.93 -36.27
C ALA A 413 42.61 49.95 -34.82
N THR A 414 42.82 51.12 -34.22
CA THR A 414 43.70 51.28 -33.04
C THR A 414 43.09 52.03 -31.83
N ALA A 415 43.30 51.43 -30.65
CA ALA A 415 43.72 52.05 -29.38
C ALA A 415 42.78 52.98 -28.54
N THR A 416 43.00 52.83 -27.21
CA THR A 416 42.98 53.85 -26.12
C THR A 416 41.74 54.04 -25.21
N THR A 417 42.04 54.19 -23.91
CA THR A 417 41.33 54.94 -22.83
C THR A 417 40.00 54.45 -22.22
N THR A 418 40.10 53.97 -20.97
CA THR A 418 39.36 54.39 -19.74
C THR A 418 37.87 54.79 -19.76
N VAL A 419 37.10 54.31 -18.77
CA VAL A 419 36.53 55.12 -17.65
C VAL A 419 36.01 54.23 -16.50
N ARG A 420 35.77 54.83 -15.32
CA ARG A 420 35.42 54.21 -14.01
C ARG A 420 33.93 53.84 -13.83
N PRO A 421 33.60 52.99 -12.82
CA PRO A 421 32.26 52.90 -12.22
C PRO A 421 31.97 54.05 -11.23
N PRO A 422 30.70 54.26 -10.82
CA PRO A 422 30.35 55.12 -9.68
C PRO A 422 30.66 54.43 -8.34
N ALA A 423 31.13 55.19 -7.33
CA ALA A 423 31.48 54.66 -6.00
C ALA A 423 31.51 55.73 -4.89
N VAL A 424 31.16 55.31 -3.67
CA VAL A 424 31.44 55.91 -2.33
C VAL A 424 31.45 54.70 -1.37
N GLY A 425 32.26 54.55 -0.31
CA GLY A 425 33.30 55.33 0.40
C GLY A 425 33.27 54.88 1.88
N THR A 426 34.33 54.84 2.71
CA THR A 426 35.73 55.32 2.68
C THR A 426 36.65 54.30 3.42
N GLY A 427 37.98 54.28 3.22
CA GLY A 427 39.00 54.80 4.18
C GLY A 427 39.48 53.73 5.19
N VAL A 428 40.76 53.57 5.60
CA VAL A 428 42.01 54.38 5.53
C VAL A 428 43.26 53.45 5.49
N ASP A 429 44.41 53.95 5.05
CA ASP A 429 45.76 53.32 5.02
C ASP A 429 46.77 54.33 5.67
N PRO A 430 47.91 53.95 6.34
CA PRO A 430 49.15 53.70 5.59
C PRO A 430 50.20 52.69 6.16
N ASN A 431 50.98 52.16 5.22
CA ASN A 431 52.30 51.49 5.26
C ASN A 431 53.41 52.27 6.04
N PRO A 432 54.54 51.66 6.50
CA PRO A 432 55.78 51.72 5.66
C PRO A 432 56.87 50.61 5.81
N ARG A 433 57.14 49.89 4.70
CA ARG A 433 58.45 49.66 4.00
C ARG A 433 59.72 49.04 4.68
N VAL A 434 60.62 48.55 3.80
CA VAL A 434 62.09 48.28 3.94
C VAL A 434 62.47 46.94 4.62
N ALA A 435 63.50 46.16 4.23
CA ALA A 435 64.18 45.84 2.96
C ALA A 435 65.06 44.55 3.17
N PRO A 436 65.54 43.84 2.13
CA PRO A 436 66.07 42.47 2.28
C PRO A 436 67.60 42.37 2.40
N SER A 437 68.08 41.19 2.84
CA SER A 437 69.42 40.68 2.54
C SER A 437 69.39 39.16 2.35
N THR A 438 70.35 38.63 1.59
CA THR A 438 70.50 37.19 1.30
C THR A 438 71.97 36.82 1.47
N GLN A 439 72.32 35.70 2.12
CA GLN A 439 73.53 34.95 1.78
C GLN A 439 73.65 33.56 2.45
N VAL A 440 74.17 32.62 1.65
CA VAL A 440 74.98 31.43 2.01
C VAL A 440 74.31 30.30 2.85
N ALA A 441 74.68 29.07 2.51
CA ALA A 441 74.24 27.82 3.13
C ALA A 441 75.41 27.09 3.80
N SER A 442 75.13 26.11 4.67
CA SER A 442 75.96 24.89 4.79
C SER A 442 75.32 23.79 5.67
N VAL A 443 75.81 22.55 5.47
CA VAL A 443 75.69 21.34 6.32
C VAL A 443 74.30 20.67 6.43
N THR A 444 74.35 19.35 6.60
CA THR A 444 73.22 18.40 6.64
C THR A 444 72.95 17.93 8.07
N GLU A 445 71.68 17.82 8.46
CA GLU A 445 71.23 17.02 9.61
C GLU A 445 70.08 16.07 9.20
N PRO A 446 69.86 14.96 9.94
CA PRO A 446 69.09 13.82 9.45
C PRO A 446 67.57 14.04 9.47
N ARG A 447 66.87 13.19 8.70
CA ARG A 447 65.40 13.07 8.76
C ARG A 447 64.95 12.70 10.18
N VAL A 448 64.40 13.66 10.91
CA VAL A 448 63.47 13.37 12.01
C VAL A 448 62.29 12.61 11.39
N GLY A 449 62.03 11.40 11.90
CA GLY A 449 60.87 10.64 11.48
C GLY A 449 59.58 11.35 11.89
N ARG A 450 58.59 11.41 10.99
CA ARG A 450 57.21 11.66 11.44
C ARG A 450 56.79 10.46 12.27
N GLU A 451 56.66 10.63 13.57
CA GLU A 451 55.95 9.68 14.41
C GLU A 451 54.53 9.51 13.86
N SER A 452 54.05 8.27 13.75
CA SER A 452 52.64 8.02 13.42
C SER A 452 51.78 8.68 14.50
N PRO A 453 50.71 9.41 14.14
CA PRO A 453 49.69 9.80 15.11
C PRO A 453 49.19 8.56 15.86
N PRO A 454 49.00 8.62 17.19
CA PRO A 454 48.63 7.44 17.97
C PRO A 454 47.31 6.85 17.47
N ALA A 455 47.29 5.51 17.37
CA ALA A 455 46.18 4.72 16.85
C ALA A 455 44.83 5.09 17.49
N ARG A 456 44.05 5.94 16.80
CA ARG A 456 42.74 6.40 17.28
C ARG A 456 41.69 5.30 17.09
N THR A 457 41.64 4.36 18.02
CA THR A 457 40.54 3.41 18.16
C THR A 457 39.22 4.18 18.28
N ARG A 458 38.23 3.88 17.43
CA ARG A 458 36.91 4.54 17.52
C ARG A 458 36.26 4.29 18.89
N PRO A 459 35.42 5.21 19.39
CA PRO A 459 34.60 4.93 20.56
C PRO A 459 33.73 3.68 20.34
N ALA A 460 33.53 2.90 21.41
CA ALA A 460 32.57 1.80 21.38
C ALA A 460 31.17 2.34 21.04
N PRO A 461 30.44 1.73 20.06
CA PRO A 461 29.12 2.23 19.66
C PRO A 461 28.14 2.33 20.83
N ARG A 462 27.44 3.46 20.90
CA ARG A 462 26.43 3.75 21.92
C ARG A 462 25.19 4.28 21.21
N PRO A 463 24.07 3.53 21.17
CA PRO A 463 22.82 4.04 20.66
C PRO A 463 22.46 5.36 21.36
N VAL A 464 22.02 6.34 20.59
CA VAL A 464 21.54 7.62 21.14
C VAL A 464 20.31 7.33 21.96
N ARG A 465 20.34 7.65 23.26
CA ARG A 465 19.15 7.56 24.11
C ARG A 465 18.07 8.45 23.51
N ARG A 466 16.90 7.87 23.24
CA ARG A 466 15.69 8.61 22.85
C ARG A 466 15.35 9.61 23.96
N ALA A 467 14.98 10.82 23.58
CA ALA A 467 14.59 11.86 24.52
C ALA A 467 13.24 11.50 25.18
N ALA A 468 13.00 11.96 26.41
CA ALA A 468 11.82 11.58 27.20
C ALA A 468 10.50 12.18 26.66
N ASP A 469 10.64 13.21 25.83
CA ASP A 469 9.61 13.99 25.12
C ASP A 469 9.41 13.54 23.66
N ALA A 470 10.10 12.47 23.21
CA ALA A 470 10.04 12.02 21.82
C ALA A 470 8.63 11.49 21.42
N PRO A 471 8.07 11.88 20.26
CA PRO A 471 6.71 11.50 19.84
C PRO A 471 6.51 9.98 19.76
N LEU A 472 5.29 9.52 20.07
CA LEU A 472 4.94 8.09 20.17
C LEU A 472 5.23 7.28 18.89
N THR A 473 5.71 6.04 19.06
CA THR A 473 5.96 5.09 17.98
C THR A 473 4.84 4.06 17.79
N ASP A 474 4.81 3.49 16.60
CA ASP A 474 3.95 2.34 16.27
C ASP A 474 4.27 1.08 17.12
N ALA A 475 5.50 0.95 17.62
CA ALA A 475 5.89 -0.15 18.51
C ALA A 475 5.23 -0.03 19.90
N GLU A 476 5.32 1.14 20.53
CA GLU A 476 4.69 1.43 21.83
C GLU A 476 3.15 1.28 21.77
N ILE A 477 2.54 1.64 20.63
CA ILE A 477 1.11 1.39 20.36
C ILE A 477 0.82 -0.12 20.30
N GLY A 478 1.74 -0.94 19.77
CA GLY A 478 1.60 -2.40 19.74
C GLY A 478 1.63 -3.03 21.13
N GLU A 479 2.57 -2.60 21.98
CA GLU A 479 2.68 -3.06 23.38
C GLU A 479 1.43 -2.67 24.19
N SER A 480 0.87 -1.48 23.93
CA SER A 480 -0.36 -1.00 24.55
C SER A 480 -1.61 -1.79 24.11
N ILE A 481 -1.76 -2.07 22.79
CA ILE A 481 -2.83 -2.94 22.28
C ILE A 481 -2.71 -4.35 22.87
N GLN A 482 -1.50 -4.92 22.88
CA GLN A 482 -1.26 -6.28 23.41
C GLN A 482 -1.64 -6.36 24.90
N SER A 483 -1.40 -5.30 25.67
CA SER A 483 -1.80 -5.18 27.07
C SER A 483 -3.33 -5.07 27.23
N GLY A 484 -4.01 -4.31 26.36
CA GLY A 484 -5.47 -4.25 26.29
C GLY A 484 -6.12 -5.59 25.94
N VAL A 485 -5.56 -6.31 24.97
CA VAL A 485 -5.95 -7.69 24.61
C VAL A 485 -5.76 -8.64 25.80
N ASN A 486 -4.63 -8.55 26.51
CA ASN A 486 -4.35 -9.35 27.71
C ASN A 486 -5.31 -9.06 28.88
N TYR A 487 -5.92 -7.87 28.94
CA TYR A 487 -7.03 -7.60 29.85
C TYR A 487 -8.34 -8.20 29.33
N LEU A 488 -8.73 -7.90 28.07
CA LEU A 488 -10.01 -8.31 27.49
C LEU A 488 -10.20 -9.83 27.46
N LEU A 489 -9.15 -10.59 27.13
CA LEU A 489 -9.22 -12.06 27.11
C LEU A 489 -9.56 -12.67 28.49
N LYS A 490 -9.20 -11.99 29.60
CA LYS A 490 -9.54 -12.41 30.97
C LYS A 490 -11.00 -12.12 31.36
N GLN A 491 -11.73 -11.35 30.55
CA GLN A 491 -13.12 -10.97 30.84
C GLN A 491 -14.13 -11.96 30.25
N PHE A 492 -13.68 -12.98 29.50
CA PHE A 492 -14.52 -14.03 28.94
C PHE A 492 -14.56 -15.25 29.85
N ASP A 493 -15.76 -15.79 30.11
CA ASP A 493 -15.92 -17.07 30.79
C ASP A 493 -15.55 -18.24 29.86
N GLY A 494 -14.73 -19.16 30.37
CA GLY A 494 -14.17 -20.27 29.60
C GLY A 494 -15.15 -21.38 29.23
N LYS A 495 -16.41 -21.34 29.69
CA LYS A 495 -17.46 -22.31 29.32
C LYS A 495 -18.42 -21.76 28.27
N THR A 496 -18.87 -20.53 28.46
CA THR A 496 -19.85 -19.84 27.60
C THR A 496 -19.20 -19.09 26.44
N ASN A 497 -17.93 -18.70 26.56
CA ASN A 497 -17.22 -17.81 25.62
C ASN A 497 -17.87 -16.41 25.50
N LEU A 498 -18.55 -15.96 26.57
CA LEU A 498 -19.19 -14.65 26.71
C LEU A 498 -18.55 -13.84 27.85
N VAL A 499 -18.83 -12.54 27.93
CA VAL A 499 -18.28 -11.64 28.96
C VAL A 499 -18.91 -11.91 30.34
N ILE A 500 -18.04 -12.01 31.35
CA ILE A 500 -18.38 -12.25 32.76
C ILE A 500 -19.16 -11.06 33.34
N GLY A 501 -20.13 -11.31 34.23
CA GLY A 501 -20.96 -10.27 34.87
C GLY A 501 -22.44 -10.36 34.49
N ARG A 502 -22.78 -11.11 33.44
CA ARG A 502 -24.16 -11.31 32.95
C ARG A 502 -25.06 -11.99 33.98
N GLU A 503 -24.48 -12.75 34.90
CA GLU A 503 -25.16 -13.41 36.03
C GLU A 503 -25.71 -12.44 37.10
N ARG A 504 -25.32 -11.15 37.05
CA ARG A 504 -25.65 -10.15 38.08
C ARG A 504 -26.99 -9.44 37.83
N GLY A 505 -27.69 -9.80 36.76
CA GLY A 505 -28.92 -9.16 36.31
C GLY A 505 -28.68 -7.89 35.48
N GLY A 506 -29.62 -7.58 34.59
CA GLY A 506 -29.55 -6.43 33.69
C GLY A 506 -30.25 -6.71 32.37
N ASP A 507 -30.10 -5.78 31.41
CA ASP A 507 -30.75 -5.90 30.10
C ASP A 507 -30.01 -6.89 29.19
N ALA A 508 -30.74 -7.87 28.63
CA ALA A 508 -30.14 -8.95 27.86
C ALA A 508 -29.50 -8.46 26.55
N ALA A 509 -30.11 -7.47 25.88
CA ALA A 509 -29.54 -6.80 24.71
C ALA A 509 -28.27 -6.01 25.06
N TYR A 510 -28.25 -5.26 26.18
CA TYR A 510 -27.03 -4.58 26.64
C TYR A 510 -25.84 -5.54 26.74
N PHE A 511 -26.00 -6.70 27.40
CA PHE A 511 -24.93 -7.69 27.49
C PHE A 511 -24.55 -8.27 26.13
N ALA A 512 -25.51 -8.58 25.25
CA ALA A 512 -25.20 -9.04 23.89
C ALA A 512 -24.43 -8.00 23.05
N GLY A 513 -24.67 -6.70 23.28
CA GLY A 513 -23.88 -5.61 22.71
C GLY A 513 -22.48 -5.51 23.31
N LEU A 514 -22.33 -5.74 24.61
CA LEU A 514 -21.03 -5.80 25.29
C LEU A 514 -20.17 -6.97 24.78
N ASP A 515 -20.75 -8.16 24.65
CA ASP A 515 -20.11 -9.33 24.05
C ASP A 515 -19.62 -9.00 22.63
N ALA A 516 -20.51 -8.44 21.79
CA ALA A 516 -20.18 -8.09 20.41
C ALA A 516 -19.07 -7.03 20.30
N LEU A 517 -19.09 -6.02 21.18
CA LEU A 517 -18.06 -4.97 21.25
C LEU A 517 -16.69 -5.56 21.64
N ALA A 518 -16.64 -6.42 22.67
CA ALA A 518 -15.41 -7.02 23.14
C ALA A 518 -14.80 -7.98 22.10
N VAL A 519 -15.60 -8.83 21.46
CA VAL A 519 -15.13 -9.71 20.38
C VAL A 519 -14.71 -8.90 19.15
N TYR A 520 -15.43 -7.84 18.78
CA TYR A 520 -15.05 -6.95 17.69
C TYR A 520 -13.71 -6.24 17.95
N ALA A 521 -13.46 -5.78 19.18
CA ALA A 521 -12.18 -5.19 19.58
C ALA A 521 -11.02 -6.21 19.48
N LEU A 522 -11.21 -7.45 19.96
CA LEU A 522 -10.22 -8.52 19.83
C LEU A 522 -9.93 -8.88 18.36
N LEU A 523 -10.96 -8.97 17.51
CA LEU A 523 -10.80 -9.27 16.08
C LEU A 523 -10.09 -8.15 15.31
N GLN A 524 -10.35 -6.88 15.65
CA GLN A 524 -9.64 -5.73 15.08
C GLN A 524 -8.19 -5.66 15.56
N ALA A 525 -7.91 -5.98 16.84
CA ALA A 525 -6.55 -6.12 17.34
C ALA A 525 -5.79 -7.25 16.61
N GLY A 526 -6.46 -8.36 16.28
CA GLY A 526 -5.92 -9.46 15.47
C GLY A 526 -5.65 -9.12 13.99
N GLN A 527 -5.95 -7.89 13.55
CA GLN A 527 -5.54 -7.31 12.26
C GLN A 527 -4.40 -6.28 12.40
N ALA A 528 -4.03 -5.92 13.64
CA ALA A 528 -3.04 -4.90 13.98
C ALA A 528 -1.79 -5.44 14.73
N ILE A 529 -1.92 -6.55 15.48
CA ILE A 529 -0.82 -7.28 16.14
C ILE A 529 -0.90 -8.78 15.84
N ASP A 530 0.25 -9.47 15.89
CA ASP A 530 0.34 -10.92 15.67
C ASP A 530 0.21 -11.68 17.00
N ASP A 531 -1.02 -12.00 17.39
CA ASP A 531 -1.35 -12.79 18.57
C ASP A 531 -2.30 -13.93 18.18
N PRO A 532 -1.88 -15.21 18.28
CA PRO A 532 -2.66 -16.34 17.78
C PRO A 532 -3.97 -16.57 18.56
N ARG A 533 -4.10 -16.04 19.80
CA ARG A 533 -5.30 -16.19 20.64
C ARG A 533 -6.49 -15.39 20.11
N ILE A 534 -6.21 -14.28 19.43
CA ILE A 534 -7.20 -13.38 18.81
C ILE A 534 -7.33 -13.57 17.29
N SER A 535 -6.60 -14.52 16.71
CA SER A 535 -6.73 -14.88 15.30
C SER A 535 -8.15 -15.39 15.01
N HIS A 536 -8.81 -14.85 13.98
CA HIS A 536 -10.16 -15.27 13.57
C HIS A 536 -10.25 -16.76 13.15
N ARG A 537 -9.10 -17.40 12.86
CA ARG A 537 -8.99 -18.84 12.56
C ARG A 537 -8.75 -19.69 13.82
N GLY A 538 -8.38 -19.08 14.94
CA GLY A 538 -8.14 -19.75 16.22
C GLY A 538 -9.42 -20.29 16.85
N ALA A 539 -9.31 -21.42 17.55
CA ALA A 539 -10.45 -22.13 18.12
C ALA A 539 -11.26 -21.26 19.10
N GLU A 540 -10.59 -20.46 19.94
CA GLU A 540 -11.25 -19.59 20.91
C GLU A 540 -12.10 -18.50 20.24
N MET A 541 -11.56 -17.80 19.24
CA MET A 541 -12.30 -16.74 18.54
C MET A 541 -13.46 -17.31 17.73
N ARG A 542 -13.31 -18.49 17.14
CA ARG A 542 -14.43 -19.22 16.53
C ARG A 542 -15.50 -19.53 17.57
N ALA A 543 -15.14 -20.04 18.76
CA ALA A 543 -16.09 -20.31 19.83
C ALA A 543 -16.83 -19.05 20.34
N ARG A 544 -16.12 -17.93 20.52
CA ARG A 544 -16.71 -16.61 20.86
C ARG A 544 -17.70 -16.13 19.78
N LEU A 545 -17.38 -16.32 18.50
CA LEU A 545 -18.27 -15.96 17.38
C LEU A 545 -19.50 -16.89 17.26
N GLU A 546 -19.35 -18.20 17.51
CA GLU A 546 -20.52 -19.11 17.60
C GLU A 546 -21.43 -18.72 18.77
N ALA A 547 -20.86 -18.35 19.93
CA ALA A 547 -21.63 -17.89 21.08
C ALA A 547 -22.43 -16.60 20.76
N LEU A 548 -21.80 -15.59 20.14
CA LEU A 548 -22.49 -14.37 19.68
C LEU A 548 -23.66 -14.65 18.74
N ARG A 549 -23.55 -15.68 17.89
CA ARG A 549 -24.61 -16.08 16.96
C ARG A 549 -25.74 -16.84 17.62
N ALA A 550 -25.47 -17.57 18.70
CA ALA A 550 -26.48 -18.24 19.51
C ALA A 550 -27.24 -17.26 20.42
N LEU A 551 -26.71 -16.06 20.70
CA LEU A 551 -27.37 -15.10 21.58
C LEU A 551 -28.72 -14.57 21.01
N PRO A 552 -29.81 -14.65 21.79
CA PRO A 552 -30.98 -13.81 21.55
C PRO A 552 -30.65 -12.34 21.88
N ILE A 553 -31.27 -11.41 21.15
CA ILE A 553 -31.21 -9.97 21.43
C ILE A 553 -32.63 -9.51 21.76
N GLU A 554 -32.90 -9.44 23.05
CA GLU A 554 -34.19 -9.14 23.68
C GLU A 554 -34.01 -8.07 24.77
N GLY A 555 -35.08 -7.38 25.13
CA GLY A 555 -35.02 -6.27 26.09
C GLY A 555 -34.89 -4.90 25.44
N ALA A 556 -34.15 -3.98 26.06
CA ALA A 556 -34.16 -2.56 25.73
C ALA A 556 -33.14 -2.15 24.65
N HIS A 557 -31.85 -2.49 24.78
CA HIS A 557 -30.76 -1.92 23.96
C HIS A 557 -30.54 -2.65 22.62
N GLN A 558 -31.62 -3.04 21.94
CA GLN A 558 -31.57 -3.93 20.77
C GLN A 558 -30.81 -3.31 19.59
N THR A 559 -30.97 -2.01 19.32
CA THR A 559 -30.30 -1.32 18.20
C THR A 559 -28.78 -1.32 18.36
N TYR A 560 -28.26 -1.01 19.56
CA TYR A 560 -26.82 -1.14 19.86
C TYR A 560 -26.33 -2.57 19.66
N ALA A 561 -27.04 -3.54 20.23
CA ALA A 561 -26.64 -4.94 20.21
C ALA A 561 -26.60 -5.53 18.79
N ARG A 562 -27.62 -5.25 17.97
CA ARG A 562 -27.68 -5.68 16.57
C ARG A 562 -26.69 -4.91 15.69
N GLY A 563 -26.54 -3.61 15.91
CA GLY A 563 -25.55 -2.79 15.20
C GLY A 563 -24.12 -3.29 15.43
N LEU A 564 -23.75 -3.51 16.70
CA LEU A 564 -22.44 -4.06 17.08
C LEU A 564 -22.25 -5.49 16.61
N ARG A 565 -23.25 -6.37 16.74
CA ARG A 565 -23.13 -7.77 16.28
C ARG A 565 -23.02 -7.87 14.76
N ALA A 566 -23.84 -7.14 13.99
CA ALA A 566 -23.71 -7.08 12.54
C ALA A 566 -22.31 -6.59 12.13
N THR A 567 -21.78 -5.56 12.80
CA THR A 567 -20.41 -5.04 12.56
C THR A 567 -19.32 -6.06 12.93
N CYS A 568 -19.51 -6.81 14.01
CA CYS A 568 -18.58 -7.87 14.45
C CYS A 568 -18.52 -9.03 13.45
N LEU A 569 -19.68 -9.53 13.02
CA LEU A 569 -19.82 -10.64 12.07
C LEU A 569 -19.39 -10.24 10.64
N ALA A 570 -19.64 -8.99 10.25
CA ALA A 570 -19.21 -8.41 8.97
C ALA A 570 -17.69 -8.44 8.75
N LEU A 571 -16.90 -8.28 9.83
CA LEU A 571 -15.46 -8.01 9.74
C LEU A 571 -14.65 -9.09 9.02
N PHE A 572 -15.08 -10.35 9.10
CA PHE A 572 -14.48 -11.48 8.36
C PHE A 572 -15.49 -12.23 7.47
N ASN A 573 -16.76 -11.78 7.43
CA ASN A 573 -17.89 -12.36 6.70
C ASN A 573 -17.82 -13.89 6.53
N ARG A 574 -17.75 -14.64 7.63
CA ARG A 574 -17.68 -16.11 7.54
C ARG A 574 -19.01 -16.64 6.97
N PRO A 575 -19.01 -17.66 6.10
CA PRO A 575 -20.26 -18.21 5.54
C PRO A 575 -21.28 -18.64 6.60
N GLU A 576 -20.81 -19.11 7.75
CA GLU A 576 -21.64 -19.46 8.91
C GLU A 576 -22.31 -18.24 9.60
N ASP A 577 -21.73 -17.04 9.48
CA ASP A 577 -22.20 -15.82 10.14
C ASP A 577 -23.35 -15.13 9.41
N PHE A 578 -23.37 -15.26 8.08
CA PHE A 578 -24.25 -14.53 7.17
C PHE A 578 -25.72 -14.47 7.63
N LYS A 579 -26.31 -15.59 8.07
CA LYS A 579 -27.74 -15.64 8.44
C LYS A 579 -28.06 -14.76 9.65
N VAL A 580 -27.16 -14.66 10.63
CA VAL A 580 -27.39 -13.83 11.82
C VAL A 580 -27.15 -12.36 11.49
N MET A 581 -26.12 -12.06 10.71
CA MET A 581 -25.83 -10.71 10.21
C MET A 581 -26.98 -10.15 9.37
N ALA A 582 -27.50 -10.93 8.41
CA ALA A 582 -28.64 -10.53 7.57
C ALA A 582 -29.90 -10.28 8.42
N ASN A 583 -30.25 -11.21 9.32
CA ASN A 583 -31.40 -11.04 10.23
C ASN A 583 -31.29 -9.75 11.10
N ASP A 584 -30.08 -9.38 11.54
CA ASP A 584 -29.86 -8.15 12.31
C ASP A 584 -29.99 -6.89 11.43
N VAL A 585 -29.54 -6.94 10.17
CA VAL A 585 -29.71 -5.84 9.20
C VAL A 585 -31.16 -5.68 8.75
N ASP A 586 -31.87 -6.77 8.45
CA ASP A 586 -33.29 -6.76 8.09
C ASP A 586 -34.13 -6.16 9.23
N TRP A 587 -33.81 -6.52 10.49
CA TRP A 587 -34.45 -5.93 11.67
C TRP A 587 -34.17 -4.42 11.79
N LEU A 588 -32.94 -3.97 11.51
CA LEU A 588 -32.57 -2.56 11.53
C LEU A 588 -33.31 -1.77 10.42
N LEU A 589 -33.39 -2.32 9.21
CA LEU A 589 -34.14 -1.72 8.10
C LEU A 589 -35.66 -1.68 8.39
N GLY A 590 -36.19 -2.67 9.10
CA GLY A 590 -37.59 -2.72 9.55
C GLY A 590 -37.93 -1.85 10.76
N THR A 591 -36.95 -1.26 11.44
CA THR A 591 -37.15 -0.47 12.68
C THR A 591 -36.69 0.99 12.60
N THR A 592 -36.09 1.42 11.49
CA THR A 592 -35.70 2.84 11.31
C THR A 592 -36.92 3.75 11.12
N ASP A 593 -36.88 4.92 11.76
CA ASP A 593 -37.89 5.97 11.67
C ASP A 593 -37.29 7.16 10.94
N GLY A 594 -37.59 7.29 9.63
CA GLY A 594 -37.09 8.39 8.80
C GLY A 594 -35.57 8.41 8.57
N GLY A 595 -34.85 7.31 8.81
CA GLY A 595 -33.38 7.24 8.78
C GLY A 595 -32.72 7.38 10.16
N ALA A 596 -33.52 7.61 11.20
CA ALA A 596 -33.11 7.58 12.60
C ALA A 596 -33.48 6.23 13.27
N PHE A 597 -32.99 5.99 14.48
CA PHE A 597 -33.28 4.76 15.24
C PHE A 597 -33.51 5.05 16.72
N GLY A 598 -34.44 4.33 17.35
CA GLY A 598 -34.62 4.26 18.80
C GLY A 598 -33.86 3.07 19.43
N TYR A 599 -34.02 2.85 20.73
CA TYR A 599 -33.35 1.75 21.46
C TYR A 599 -33.81 0.35 21.00
N SER A 600 -35.09 0.19 20.65
CA SER A 600 -35.68 -1.07 20.20
C SER A 600 -36.83 -0.87 19.20
N GLY A 601 -37.20 -1.92 18.47
CA GLY A 601 -38.31 -1.88 17.51
C GLY A 601 -39.70 -1.66 18.14
N ASP A 602 -39.85 -1.91 19.45
CA ASP A 602 -41.10 -1.67 20.19
C ASP A 602 -41.08 -0.32 20.95
N PHE A 603 -40.10 0.56 20.69
CA PHE A 603 -39.87 1.78 21.48
C PHE A 603 -41.09 2.70 21.58
N ARG A 604 -41.91 2.81 20.52
CA ARG A 604 -43.18 3.55 20.55
C ARG A 604 -44.15 3.01 21.63
N ASN A 605 -44.23 1.69 21.81
CA ASN A 605 -45.06 1.07 22.86
C ASN A 605 -44.38 1.11 24.24
N LEU A 606 -43.05 0.99 24.33
CA LEU A 606 -42.31 1.11 25.59
C LEU A 606 -42.43 2.52 26.21
N VAL A 607 -42.45 3.56 25.38
CA VAL A 607 -42.73 4.94 25.82
C VAL A 607 -44.18 5.08 26.27
N GLN A 608 -45.16 4.51 25.53
CA GLN A 608 -46.58 4.51 25.96
C GLN A 608 -46.83 3.74 27.27
N ARG A 609 -46.01 2.72 27.57
CA ARG A 609 -46.06 1.96 28.83
C ARG A 609 -45.35 2.65 30.01
N GLY A 610 -44.77 3.84 29.80
CA GLY A 610 -44.17 4.65 30.87
C GLY A 610 -42.80 4.16 31.39
N ASN A 611 -42.23 3.09 30.82
CA ASN A 611 -40.94 2.53 31.26
C ASN A 611 -39.72 3.40 30.91
N PHE A 612 -39.89 4.43 30.07
CA PHE A 612 -38.84 5.39 29.73
C PHE A 612 -39.38 6.83 29.79
N PRO A 613 -38.61 7.79 30.33
CA PRO A 613 -39.06 9.18 30.43
C PRO A 613 -39.16 9.82 29.04
N SER A 614 -40.39 10.08 28.59
CA SER A 614 -40.67 10.75 27.32
C SER A 614 -39.96 12.11 27.23
N ARG A 615 -38.96 12.20 26.35
CA ARG A 615 -38.27 13.44 25.97
C ARG A 615 -38.26 13.60 24.45
N ASN A 616 -39.46 13.72 23.88
CA ASN A 616 -39.75 14.17 22.51
C ASN A 616 -38.88 13.55 21.41
N GLY A 617 -39.00 12.23 21.22
CA GLY A 617 -38.43 11.54 20.07
C GLY A 617 -38.78 10.05 20.06
N SER A 618 -38.97 9.49 18.88
CA SER A 618 -39.01 8.04 18.62
C SER A 618 -37.60 7.44 18.40
N TRP A 619 -36.58 8.30 18.42
CA TRP A 619 -35.20 8.02 18.04
C TRP A 619 -34.24 8.88 18.87
N ASP A 620 -32.95 8.52 18.87
CA ASP A 620 -31.86 9.43 19.28
C ASP A 620 -30.60 9.20 18.43
N ASN A 621 -29.78 10.23 18.26
CA ASN A 621 -28.59 10.23 17.40
C ASN A 621 -27.46 9.28 17.87
N SER A 622 -27.53 8.76 19.08
CA SER A 622 -26.63 7.73 19.60
C SER A 622 -27.08 6.34 19.13
N ASN A 623 -28.38 6.04 19.11
CA ASN A 623 -28.90 4.84 18.46
C ASN A 623 -28.81 4.92 16.92
N SER A 624 -29.13 6.07 16.32
CA SER A 624 -29.16 6.25 14.85
C SER A 624 -27.85 5.87 14.16
N GLN A 625 -26.70 6.23 14.75
CA GLN A 625 -25.39 5.89 14.19
C GLN A 625 -25.03 4.41 14.33
N TYR A 626 -25.53 3.69 15.35
CA TYR A 626 -25.23 2.26 15.52
C TYR A 626 -26.14 1.38 14.67
N GLY A 627 -27.40 1.79 14.48
CA GLY A 627 -28.27 1.18 13.47
C GLY A 627 -27.70 1.35 12.06
N LEU A 628 -27.26 2.57 11.71
CA LEU A 628 -26.57 2.82 10.45
C LEU A 628 -25.26 2.02 10.31
N LEU A 629 -24.44 1.96 11.37
CA LEU A 629 -23.17 1.20 11.38
C LEU A 629 -23.40 -0.30 11.11
N GLY A 630 -24.46 -0.89 11.69
CA GLY A 630 -24.83 -2.28 11.44
C GLY A 630 -25.27 -2.51 9.99
N VAL A 631 -26.20 -1.69 9.48
CA VAL A 631 -26.69 -1.76 8.09
C VAL A 631 -25.54 -1.59 7.09
N TRP A 632 -24.68 -0.59 7.29
CA TRP A 632 -23.52 -0.31 6.46
C TRP A 632 -22.50 -1.45 6.48
N SER A 633 -22.20 -2.01 7.66
CA SER A 633 -21.27 -3.13 7.77
C SER A 633 -21.77 -4.37 7.04
N GLY A 634 -23.07 -4.66 7.11
CA GLY A 634 -23.68 -5.81 6.41
C GLY A 634 -23.56 -5.72 4.88
N ILE A 635 -23.97 -4.60 4.27
CA ILE A 635 -23.89 -4.43 2.80
C ILE A 635 -22.45 -4.34 2.28
N GLU A 636 -21.52 -3.81 3.08
CA GLU A 636 -20.10 -3.81 2.68
C GLU A 636 -19.43 -5.18 2.82
N ALA A 637 -19.89 -6.01 3.77
CA ALA A 637 -19.40 -7.38 3.94
C ALA A 637 -19.95 -8.35 2.89
N ASP A 638 -21.26 -8.32 2.64
CA ASP A 638 -21.93 -9.33 1.82
C ASP A 638 -22.93 -8.75 0.81
N PRO A 639 -22.75 -9.00 -0.51
CA PRO A 639 -23.62 -8.44 -1.54
C PRO A 639 -24.99 -9.12 -1.67
N ARG A 640 -25.29 -10.13 -0.83
CA ARG A 640 -26.65 -10.67 -0.68
C ARG A 640 -27.52 -9.81 0.25
N ILE A 641 -26.96 -8.80 0.92
CA ILE A 641 -27.69 -7.84 1.76
C ILE A 641 -28.03 -6.60 0.92
N GLU A 642 -29.31 -6.43 0.60
CA GLU A 642 -29.80 -5.37 -0.29
C GLU A 642 -30.38 -4.21 0.54
N VAL A 643 -29.74 -3.04 0.51
CA VAL A 643 -30.20 -1.83 1.23
C VAL A 643 -30.86 -0.85 0.26
N PRO A 644 -32.17 -0.55 0.39
CA PRO A 644 -32.87 0.32 -0.55
C PRO A 644 -32.29 1.74 -0.61
N MET A 645 -32.21 2.33 -1.80
CA MET A 645 -31.74 3.72 -2.01
C MET A 645 -32.59 4.77 -1.24
N ALA A 646 -33.81 4.42 -0.84
CA ALA A 646 -34.64 5.23 0.05
C ALA A 646 -34.04 5.38 1.47
N PHE A 647 -33.36 4.36 1.99
CA PHE A 647 -32.71 4.38 3.30
C PHE A 647 -31.59 5.41 3.36
N TRP A 648 -30.65 5.39 2.41
CA TRP A 648 -29.55 6.36 2.35
C TRP A 648 -30.06 7.80 2.23
N LYS A 649 -31.12 8.02 1.43
CA LYS A 649 -31.81 9.33 1.31
C LYS A 649 -32.54 9.76 2.58
N ALA A 650 -32.97 8.83 3.43
CA ALA A 650 -33.58 9.11 4.71
C ALA A 650 -32.51 9.49 5.75
N VAL A 651 -31.42 8.71 5.82
CA VAL A 651 -30.24 8.98 6.67
C VAL A 651 -29.64 10.36 6.37
N ASP A 652 -29.36 10.67 5.11
CA ASP A 652 -28.82 11.99 4.70
C ASP A 652 -29.73 13.15 5.11
N ARG A 653 -31.05 13.00 4.89
CA ARG A 653 -32.06 13.98 5.30
C ARG A 653 -32.13 14.15 6.82
N HIS A 654 -32.10 13.05 7.57
CA HIS A 654 -32.14 13.07 9.04
C HIS A 654 -30.96 13.86 9.62
N TRP A 655 -29.74 13.52 9.23
CA TRP A 655 -28.55 14.21 9.73
C TRP A 655 -28.45 15.64 9.21
N THR A 656 -28.87 15.93 7.98
CA THR A 656 -28.93 17.31 7.46
C THR A 656 -29.94 18.17 8.22
N ASN A 657 -31.13 17.64 8.52
CA ASN A 657 -32.21 18.39 9.20
C ASN A 657 -31.99 18.55 10.72
N THR A 658 -31.23 17.65 11.35
CA THR A 658 -30.95 17.69 12.80
C THR A 658 -29.65 18.39 13.19
N GLN A 659 -28.88 18.91 12.22
CA GLN A 659 -27.70 19.73 12.49
C GLN A 659 -28.11 21.07 13.13
N ILE A 660 -27.45 21.46 14.22
CA ILE A 660 -27.65 22.79 14.82
C ILE A 660 -26.80 23.86 14.11
N PRO A 661 -27.14 25.16 14.18
CA PRO A 661 -26.65 26.15 13.21
C PRO A 661 -25.12 26.31 13.10
N ASP A 662 -24.38 25.99 14.16
CA ASP A 662 -22.91 26.09 14.26
C ASP A 662 -22.14 24.91 13.65
N GLY A 663 -22.85 23.88 13.17
CA GLY A 663 -22.29 22.67 12.55
C GLY A 663 -22.33 21.42 13.42
N GLN A 664 -22.69 21.53 14.71
CA GLN A 664 -22.77 20.38 15.63
C GLN A 664 -24.09 19.60 15.51
N TRP A 665 -24.17 18.49 16.26
CA TRP A 665 -25.41 17.74 16.50
C TRP A 665 -25.66 17.51 18.00
N GLY A 666 -26.93 17.40 18.38
CA GLY A 666 -27.40 16.95 19.69
C GLY A 666 -27.81 15.47 19.69
N TYR A 667 -28.27 14.96 20.84
CA TYR A 667 -28.83 13.59 20.95
C TYR A 667 -30.25 13.49 20.38
N VAL A 668 -31.07 14.52 20.59
CA VAL A 668 -32.46 14.62 20.11
C VAL A 668 -32.60 15.85 19.21
N GLU A 669 -33.84 16.17 18.83
CA GLU A 669 -34.18 17.23 17.89
C GLU A 669 -33.55 18.61 18.21
N SER A 670 -33.34 19.41 17.16
CA SER A 670 -32.47 20.61 17.17
C SER A 670 -32.95 21.73 18.09
N GLY A 671 -34.20 21.73 18.53
CA GLY A 671 -34.74 22.63 19.55
C GLY A 671 -34.07 22.52 20.94
N SER A 672 -33.24 21.49 21.17
CA SER A 672 -32.44 21.34 22.40
C SER A 672 -31.18 22.21 22.45
N GLY A 673 -30.78 22.84 21.34
CA GLY A 673 -29.77 23.91 21.27
C GLY A 673 -28.33 23.57 21.69
N THR A 674 -28.04 22.34 22.14
CA THR A 674 -26.76 21.99 22.76
C THR A 674 -26.03 20.88 21.99
N GLY A 675 -25.02 21.27 21.20
CA GLY A 675 -24.14 20.34 20.50
C GLY A 675 -23.30 19.46 21.44
N ARG A 676 -22.93 18.26 20.96
CA ARG A 676 -22.12 17.27 21.71
C ARG A 676 -21.10 16.61 20.79
N LEU A 677 -19.83 16.57 21.20
CA LEU A 677 -18.73 15.95 20.44
C LEU A 677 -19.07 14.56 19.88
N THR A 678 -19.61 13.65 20.70
CA THR A 678 -20.01 12.29 20.27
C THR A 678 -21.07 12.29 19.18
N MET A 679 -22.03 13.22 19.23
CA MET A 679 -23.11 13.35 18.25
C MET A 679 -22.65 14.10 17.00
N THR A 680 -21.73 15.06 17.12
CA THR A 680 -21.07 15.66 15.96
C THR A 680 -20.22 14.65 15.20
N CYS A 681 -19.52 13.76 15.92
CA CYS A 681 -18.85 12.61 15.30
C CYS A 681 -19.85 11.68 14.58
N ALA A 682 -21.01 11.45 15.22
CA ALA A 682 -22.08 10.63 14.67
C ALA A 682 -22.61 11.18 13.34
N GLY A 683 -22.94 12.47 13.28
CA GLY A 683 -23.45 13.13 12.08
C GLY A 683 -22.43 13.17 10.95
N LEU A 684 -21.17 13.50 11.26
CA LEU A 684 -20.07 13.47 10.28
C LEU A 684 -19.88 12.07 9.69
N ALA A 685 -19.69 11.04 10.52
CA ALA A 685 -19.49 9.67 10.05
C ALA A 685 -20.70 9.14 9.27
N SER A 686 -21.93 9.47 9.72
CA SER A 686 -23.16 9.03 9.07
C SER A 686 -23.40 9.66 7.70
N LEU A 687 -23.10 10.97 7.55
CA LEU A 687 -23.19 11.65 6.27
C LEU A 687 -22.13 11.14 5.27
N PHE A 688 -20.89 10.89 5.72
CA PHE A 688 -19.87 10.26 4.87
C PHE A 688 -20.30 8.86 4.37
N VAL A 689 -20.95 8.06 5.23
CA VAL A 689 -21.52 6.76 4.86
C VAL A 689 -22.67 6.91 3.86
N ALA A 690 -23.62 7.84 4.09
CA ALA A 690 -24.74 8.04 3.17
C ALA A 690 -24.27 8.54 1.78
N HIS A 691 -23.31 9.46 1.73
CA HIS A 691 -22.80 10.04 0.48
C HIS A 691 -22.04 9.02 -0.38
N GLU A 692 -21.49 7.96 0.24
CA GLU A 692 -20.86 6.84 -0.47
C GLU A 692 -21.83 6.03 -1.35
N TYR A 693 -23.15 6.12 -1.12
CA TYR A 693 -24.18 5.53 -1.98
C TYR A 693 -24.95 6.58 -2.79
N LEU A 694 -25.02 7.83 -2.32
CA LEU A 694 -25.76 8.91 -2.99
C LEU A 694 -24.97 9.62 -4.09
N GLU A 695 -23.65 9.75 -3.98
CA GLU A 695 -22.81 10.41 -5.00
C GLU A 695 -22.48 9.57 -6.25
N PRO A 696 -22.22 8.24 -6.18
CA PRO A 696 -21.93 7.43 -7.36
C PRO A 696 -22.94 7.60 -8.51
N PRO A 697 -24.27 7.60 -8.27
CA PRO A 697 -25.26 7.77 -9.33
C PRO A 697 -25.61 9.22 -9.70
N THR A 698 -25.06 10.24 -9.02
CA THR A 698 -25.53 11.64 -9.18
C THR A 698 -24.46 12.66 -9.59
N THR A 699 -23.30 12.69 -8.91
CA THR A 699 -22.33 13.79 -9.01
C THR A 699 -20.92 13.36 -9.39
N SER A 700 -20.70 12.05 -9.53
CA SER A 700 -19.34 11.49 -9.58
C SER A 700 -18.53 11.83 -10.84
N GLY A 701 -19.19 12.13 -11.97
CA GLY A 701 -18.52 12.63 -13.18
C GLY A 701 -18.23 14.14 -13.15
N THR A 702 -18.95 14.90 -12.32
CA THR A 702 -18.86 16.37 -12.25
C THR A 702 -17.53 16.81 -11.66
N VAL A 703 -16.98 17.91 -12.16
CA VAL A 703 -15.79 18.60 -11.62
C VAL A 703 -16.17 20.05 -11.30
N GLY A 704 -15.35 20.76 -10.51
CA GLY A 704 -15.58 22.17 -10.21
C GLY A 704 -16.68 22.40 -9.14
N ARG A 705 -16.91 21.41 -8.27
CA ARG A 705 -17.87 21.49 -7.16
C ARG A 705 -17.18 21.45 -5.80
N GLU A 706 -17.86 21.96 -4.79
CA GLU A 706 -17.51 21.69 -3.39
C GLU A 706 -17.46 20.16 -3.13
N PRO A 707 -16.41 19.65 -2.45
CA PRO A 707 -16.21 18.21 -2.26
C PRO A 707 -17.15 17.60 -1.20
N PHE A 708 -17.81 18.43 -0.40
CA PHE A 708 -18.67 18.01 0.70
C PHE A 708 -19.99 18.79 0.69
N SER A 709 -21.08 18.18 1.17
CA SER A 709 -22.35 18.90 1.37
C SER A 709 -22.21 20.05 2.38
N PRO A 710 -23.10 21.06 2.37
CA PRO A 710 -23.09 22.13 3.37
C PRO A 710 -23.13 21.64 4.82
N ALA A 711 -23.79 20.51 5.10
CA ALA A 711 -23.85 19.91 6.44
C ALA A 711 -22.51 19.29 6.85
N LEU A 712 -21.90 18.47 5.97
CA LEU A 712 -20.55 17.94 6.20
C LEU A 712 -19.52 19.05 6.37
N ARG A 713 -19.53 20.05 5.48
CA ARG A 713 -18.60 21.18 5.53
C ARG A 713 -18.68 21.93 6.86
N LYS A 714 -19.88 22.31 7.31
CA LYS A 714 -20.06 22.96 8.63
C LYS A 714 -19.57 22.10 9.80
N GLY A 715 -19.84 20.79 9.76
CA GLY A 715 -19.40 19.87 10.82
C GLY A 715 -17.87 19.77 10.88
N LEU A 716 -17.22 19.71 9.72
CA LEU A 716 -15.75 19.75 9.61
C LEU A 716 -15.18 21.11 10.04
N GLU A 717 -15.77 22.23 9.64
CA GLU A 717 -15.40 23.60 10.06
C GLU A 717 -15.55 23.85 11.57
N TRP A 718 -16.34 23.04 12.26
CA TRP A 718 -16.38 22.98 13.72
C TRP A 718 -15.29 22.05 14.28
N PHE A 719 -15.08 20.89 13.65
CA PHE A 719 -14.11 19.87 14.10
C PHE A 719 -12.65 20.30 13.92
N GLU A 720 -12.34 21.09 12.87
CA GLU A 720 -11.03 21.70 12.61
C GLU A 720 -10.75 22.95 13.48
N ARG A 721 -11.66 23.35 14.38
CA ARG A 721 -11.57 24.61 15.13
C ARG A 721 -11.00 24.42 16.54
N GLY A 722 -9.71 24.67 16.69
CA GLY A 722 -8.99 24.48 17.95
C GLY A 722 -9.08 23.02 18.42
N ASP A 723 -9.03 22.81 19.73
CA ASP A 723 -8.98 21.49 20.36
C ASP A 723 -10.19 20.57 20.09
N ASN A 724 -11.23 20.98 19.35
CA ASN A 724 -12.52 20.27 19.23
C ASN A 724 -12.38 18.79 18.81
N SER A 725 -11.37 18.47 17.99
CA SER A 725 -11.05 17.11 17.54
C SER A 725 -10.31 16.24 18.56
N VAL A 726 -9.67 16.83 19.58
CA VAL A 726 -8.80 16.14 20.56
C VAL A 726 -9.20 16.33 22.03
N LYS A 727 -10.13 17.25 22.34
CA LYS A 727 -10.55 17.61 23.72
C LYS A 727 -11.54 16.60 24.31
N VAL A 728 -11.12 15.35 24.42
CA VAL A 728 -11.93 14.28 25.00
C VAL A 728 -12.02 14.44 26.51
N ARG A 729 -13.18 14.86 27.01
CA ARG A 729 -13.43 15.06 28.44
C ARG A 729 -13.26 13.73 29.21
N ASN A 730 -12.64 13.81 30.38
CA ASN A 730 -12.60 12.70 31.34
C ASN A 730 -14.02 12.42 31.88
N GLY A 731 -14.37 11.15 32.08
CA GLY A 731 -15.68 10.68 32.53
C GLY A 731 -16.12 9.39 31.81
N ASN A 732 -17.25 8.82 32.23
CA ASN A 732 -17.73 7.46 31.95
C ASN A 732 -18.08 7.14 30.46
N TRP A 733 -17.65 7.98 29.51
CA TRP A 733 -17.89 7.83 28.07
C TRP A 733 -16.66 8.24 27.23
N TRP A 734 -15.46 8.18 27.83
CA TRP A 734 -14.20 8.61 27.22
C TRP A 734 -13.82 7.75 26.01
N GLY A 735 -13.86 6.41 26.13
CA GLY A 735 -13.62 5.48 25.03
C GLY A 735 -14.66 5.62 23.91
N TYR A 736 -15.94 5.78 24.26
CA TYR A 736 -16.98 6.03 23.25
C TYR A 736 -16.71 7.31 22.44
N SER A 737 -16.19 8.35 23.09
CA SER A 737 -15.81 9.60 22.43
C SER A 737 -14.62 9.42 21.48
N LEU A 738 -13.60 8.64 21.88
CA LEU A 738 -12.49 8.24 21.01
C LEU A 738 -12.99 7.47 19.77
N TYR A 739 -13.88 6.50 19.94
CA TYR A 739 -14.47 5.73 18.83
C TYR A 739 -15.41 6.58 17.95
N GLY A 740 -15.91 7.71 18.45
CA GLY A 740 -16.49 8.77 17.64
C GLY A 740 -15.45 9.40 16.70
N ILE A 741 -14.37 9.94 17.28
CA ILE A 741 -13.32 10.65 16.55
C ILE A 741 -12.62 9.74 15.53
N GLU A 742 -12.31 8.49 15.90
CA GLU A 742 -11.73 7.47 15.00
C GLU A 742 -12.56 7.32 13.71
N ARG A 743 -13.88 7.15 13.84
CA ARG A 743 -14.76 6.98 12.67
C ARG A 743 -14.85 8.25 11.82
N VAL A 744 -14.77 9.45 12.40
CA VAL A 744 -14.67 10.69 11.61
C VAL A 744 -13.36 10.72 10.83
N GLY A 745 -12.22 10.46 11.48
CA GLY A 745 -10.89 10.47 10.86
C GLY A 745 -10.73 9.42 9.76
N LEU A 746 -11.27 8.21 9.95
CA LEU A 746 -11.24 7.15 8.92
C LEU A 746 -12.26 7.38 7.79
N ALA A 747 -13.40 8.03 8.08
CA ALA A 747 -14.41 8.34 7.07
C ALA A 747 -14.05 9.56 6.21
N SER A 748 -13.40 10.58 6.78
CA SER A 748 -12.89 11.76 6.05
C SER A 748 -11.51 11.54 5.44
N GLY A 749 -10.74 10.59 5.97
CA GLY A 749 -9.33 10.37 5.66
C GLY A 749 -8.40 11.43 6.25
N PHE A 750 -8.90 12.49 6.91
CA PHE A 750 -8.05 13.61 7.30
C PHE A 750 -6.97 13.17 8.30
N LYS A 751 -5.68 13.38 7.97
CA LYS A 751 -4.58 13.16 8.92
C LYS A 751 -4.67 14.17 10.07
N HIS A 752 -4.96 15.43 9.74
CA HIS A 752 -5.09 16.54 10.67
C HIS A 752 -6.51 17.12 10.69
N PHE A 753 -6.96 17.58 11.85
CA PHE A 753 -8.14 18.44 11.98
C PHE A 753 -7.71 19.77 12.59
N GLY A 754 -7.68 20.83 11.76
CA GLY A 754 -7.05 22.08 12.15
C GLY A 754 -5.55 21.88 12.37
N ALA A 755 -5.06 22.23 13.56
CA ALA A 755 -3.66 22.04 13.94
C ALA A 755 -3.29 20.61 14.37
N HIS A 756 -4.28 19.72 14.61
CA HIS A 756 -4.07 18.51 15.39
C HIS A 756 -3.88 17.23 14.55
N ASP A 757 -2.80 16.47 14.76
CA ASP A 757 -2.72 15.05 14.33
C ASP A 757 -3.52 14.22 15.35
N TRP A 758 -4.83 14.20 15.14
CA TRP A 758 -5.80 13.60 16.07
C TRP A 758 -5.45 12.18 16.48
N TYR A 759 -4.79 11.40 15.61
CA TYR A 759 -4.43 10.03 15.95
C TYR A 759 -3.19 9.99 16.83
N ARG A 760 -2.13 10.73 16.49
CA ARG A 760 -0.92 10.79 17.32
C ARG A 760 -1.23 11.32 18.71
N GLU A 761 -1.92 12.47 18.79
CA GLU A 761 -2.22 13.14 20.06
C GLU A 761 -3.13 12.30 20.96
N LEU A 762 -4.17 11.66 20.40
CA LEU A 762 -5.06 10.80 21.19
C LEU A 762 -4.42 9.44 21.50
N ALA A 763 -3.62 8.84 20.61
CA ALA A 763 -2.86 7.64 20.94
C ALA A 763 -1.88 7.91 22.10
N GLU A 764 -1.23 9.07 22.12
CA GLU A 764 -0.40 9.50 23.26
C GLU A 764 -1.21 9.66 24.55
N GLN A 765 -2.38 10.28 24.51
CA GLN A 765 -3.27 10.35 25.66
C GLN A 765 -3.77 8.98 26.12
N ILE A 766 -4.03 8.04 25.20
CA ILE A 766 -4.49 6.68 25.50
C ILE A 766 -3.36 5.88 26.17
N VAL A 767 -2.17 5.81 25.56
CA VAL A 767 -1.04 5.06 26.10
C VAL A 767 -0.65 5.59 27.49
N LYS A 768 -0.61 6.91 27.69
CA LYS A 768 -0.34 7.56 29.00
C LYS A 768 -1.44 7.30 30.06
N LYS A 769 -2.62 6.82 29.66
CA LYS A 769 -3.77 6.50 30.53
C LYS A 769 -3.97 5.00 30.79
N GLN A 770 -3.15 4.11 30.23
CA GLN A 770 -3.34 2.68 30.40
C GLN A 770 -2.99 2.24 31.83
N LEU A 771 -3.88 1.48 32.46
CA LEU A 771 -3.66 0.94 33.80
C LEU A 771 -2.71 -0.27 33.77
N THR A 772 -2.04 -0.55 34.88
CA THR A 772 -1.03 -1.62 35.01
C THR A 772 -1.56 -3.04 34.78
N ASN A 773 -2.88 -3.23 34.84
CA ASN A 773 -3.58 -4.47 34.49
C ASN A 773 -3.86 -4.62 32.97
N GLY A 774 -3.58 -3.58 32.17
CA GLY A 774 -3.85 -3.48 30.74
C GLY A 774 -5.13 -2.73 30.33
N SER A 775 -6.02 -2.36 31.26
CA SER A 775 -7.32 -1.74 30.94
C SER A 775 -7.29 -0.21 30.85
N TRP A 776 -8.39 0.35 30.34
CA TRP A 776 -8.74 1.77 30.45
C TRP A 776 -10.13 1.94 31.07
N GLY A 777 -10.32 3.04 31.78
CA GLY A 777 -11.59 3.39 32.41
C GLY A 777 -12.13 2.30 33.33
N ASP A 778 -13.46 2.21 33.42
CA ASP A 778 -14.16 1.33 34.35
C ASP A 778 -14.29 -0.13 33.82
N GLY A 779 -13.48 -0.53 32.83
CA GLY A 779 -13.30 -1.92 32.41
C GLY A 779 -13.55 -2.21 30.93
N VAL A 780 -14.42 -3.17 30.63
CA VAL A 780 -14.57 -3.80 29.30
C VAL A 780 -14.90 -2.80 28.19
N VAL A 781 -15.81 -1.85 28.44
CA VAL A 781 -16.30 -0.91 27.41
C VAL A 781 -15.22 0.05 26.94
N ASP A 782 -14.61 0.81 27.86
CA ASP A 782 -13.55 1.77 27.53
C ASP A 782 -12.30 1.05 27.00
N THR A 783 -11.95 -0.13 27.55
CA THR A 783 -10.83 -0.92 27.02
C THR A 783 -11.10 -1.40 25.59
N SER A 784 -12.32 -1.84 25.28
CA SER A 784 -12.68 -2.25 23.91
C SER A 784 -12.58 -1.08 22.93
N TYR A 785 -13.08 0.11 23.29
CA TYR A 785 -12.95 1.30 22.44
C TYR A 785 -11.51 1.82 22.31
N ALA A 786 -10.69 1.76 23.37
CA ALA A 786 -9.27 2.11 23.31
C ALA A 786 -8.49 1.14 22.40
N VAL A 787 -8.72 -0.16 22.52
CA VAL A 787 -8.16 -1.19 21.63
C VAL A 787 -8.61 -0.98 20.19
N LEU A 788 -9.89 -0.65 19.94
CA LEU A 788 -10.39 -0.31 18.60
C LEU A 788 -9.66 0.90 18.02
N PHE A 789 -9.59 2.02 18.76
CA PHE A 789 -8.94 3.25 18.33
C PHE A 789 -7.48 3.01 17.92
N LEU A 790 -6.69 2.42 18.83
CA LEU A 790 -5.27 2.14 18.61
C LEU A 790 -5.05 1.14 17.46
N SER A 791 -5.90 0.11 17.33
CA SER A 791 -5.77 -0.89 16.26
C SER A 791 -6.13 -0.32 14.89
N ARG A 792 -7.19 0.49 14.80
CA ARG A 792 -7.78 0.92 13.53
C ARG A 792 -7.17 2.20 12.98
N GLY A 793 -6.73 3.12 13.84
CA GLY A 793 -6.05 4.34 13.42
C GLY A 793 -4.64 4.12 12.86
N ARG A 794 -3.97 3.02 13.22
CA ARG A 794 -2.60 2.68 12.76
C ARG A 794 -2.50 1.88 11.46
N HIS A 795 -3.61 1.34 10.90
CA HIS A 795 -3.50 0.48 9.72
C HIS A 795 -2.75 1.16 8.54
N PRO A 796 -2.03 0.41 7.67
CA PRO A 796 -1.25 0.96 6.58
C PRO A 796 -2.01 1.91 5.66
N ILE A 797 -1.33 2.95 5.17
CA ILE A 797 -1.95 4.00 4.34
C ILE A 797 -1.68 3.74 2.84
N LEU A 798 -2.75 3.51 2.07
CA LEU A 798 -2.68 3.27 0.62
C LEU A 798 -2.01 4.41 -0.14
N MET A 799 -2.47 5.64 0.11
CA MET A 799 -1.99 6.87 -0.51
C MET A 799 -2.42 8.09 0.32
N ASN A 800 -1.62 9.15 0.25
CA ASN A 800 -1.89 10.45 0.84
C ASN A 800 -2.43 11.40 -0.23
N LYS A 801 -3.72 11.74 -0.20
CA LYS A 801 -4.31 12.74 -1.10
C LYS A 801 -3.95 14.14 -0.62
N LEU A 802 -3.36 14.96 -1.49
CA LEU A 802 -2.91 16.32 -1.14
C LEU A 802 -4.09 17.30 -1.18
N ARG A 803 -4.39 17.95 -0.05
CA ARG A 803 -5.29 19.11 0.08
C ARG A 803 -4.50 20.39 -0.15
N PHE A 804 -5.01 21.25 -1.04
CA PHE A 804 -4.42 22.53 -1.46
C PHE A 804 -5.54 23.51 -1.85
N ASP A 805 -5.23 24.80 -2.07
CA ASP A 805 -6.21 25.79 -2.52
C ASP A 805 -6.70 25.51 -3.96
N GLY A 806 -8.02 25.34 -4.12
CA GLY A 806 -8.68 24.94 -5.37
C GLY A 806 -9.24 23.51 -5.31
N TYR A 807 -9.44 22.91 -6.48
CA TYR A 807 -10.26 21.70 -6.66
C TYR A 807 -9.54 20.37 -6.35
N TRP A 808 -8.93 20.25 -5.17
CA TRP A 808 -8.14 19.09 -4.71
C TRP A 808 -8.93 17.77 -4.57
N SER A 809 -10.27 17.80 -4.64
CA SER A 809 -11.10 16.61 -4.44
C SER A 809 -12.42 16.62 -5.23
N ASN A 810 -12.34 16.71 -6.57
CA ASN A 810 -13.50 16.48 -7.46
C ASN A 810 -14.08 15.05 -7.32
N ARG A 811 -13.35 14.16 -6.64
CA ARG A 811 -13.65 12.76 -6.36
C ARG A 811 -13.48 12.50 -4.84
N PRO A 812 -14.43 12.88 -3.97
CA PRO A 812 -14.20 12.87 -2.52
C PRO A 812 -14.19 11.48 -1.85
N ARG A 813 -14.53 10.41 -2.57
CA ARG A 813 -14.52 9.01 -2.08
C ARG A 813 -13.52 8.10 -2.79
N ASP A 814 -12.80 8.57 -3.81
CA ASP A 814 -11.94 7.74 -4.67
C ASP A 814 -10.92 6.87 -3.91
N ALA A 815 -10.06 7.49 -3.11
CA ALA A 815 -9.05 6.83 -2.31
C ALA A 815 -9.66 5.95 -1.22
N SER A 816 -10.83 6.33 -0.66
CA SER A 816 -11.56 5.52 0.32
C SER A 816 -12.10 4.22 -0.29
N ASN A 817 -12.61 4.28 -1.53
CA ASN A 817 -13.14 3.12 -2.24
C ASN A 817 -11.99 2.23 -2.74
N MET A 818 -10.91 2.82 -3.23
CA MET A 818 -9.70 2.10 -3.63
C MET A 818 -9.03 1.41 -2.42
N ALA A 819 -8.97 2.05 -1.25
CA ALA A 819 -8.45 1.45 -0.02
C ALA A 819 -9.33 0.29 0.48
N ARG A 820 -10.66 0.43 0.42
CA ARG A 820 -11.58 -0.70 0.72
C ARG A 820 -11.45 -1.84 -0.28
N PHE A 821 -11.28 -1.56 -1.58
CA PHE A 821 -11.00 -2.60 -2.57
C PHE A 821 -9.69 -3.32 -2.22
N ALA A 822 -8.61 -2.57 -1.98
CA ALA A 822 -7.32 -3.12 -1.61
C ALA A 822 -7.37 -3.97 -0.34
N GLY A 823 -8.06 -3.50 0.71
CA GLY A 823 -8.23 -4.26 1.95
C GLY A 823 -8.91 -5.61 1.74
N ARG A 824 -9.92 -5.68 0.85
CA ARG A 824 -10.53 -6.97 0.44
C ARG A 824 -9.56 -7.86 -0.37
N GLN A 825 -8.68 -7.29 -1.18
CA GLN A 825 -7.69 -8.07 -1.96
C GLN A 825 -6.49 -8.57 -1.14
N PHE A 826 -6.16 -7.92 -0.02
CA PHE A 826 -5.04 -8.32 0.86
C PHE A 826 -5.47 -9.10 2.10
N GLU A 827 -6.77 -9.26 2.35
CA GLU A 827 -7.33 -9.82 3.60
C GLU A 827 -6.83 -9.09 4.88
N ARG A 828 -6.37 -7.83 4.73
CA ARG A 828 -5.83 -6.96 5.78
C ARG A 828 -6.39 -5.56 5.60
N PRO A 829 -6.84 -4.87 6.66
CA PRO A 829 -7.35 -3.50 6.54
C PRO A 829 -6.26 -2.54 6.06
N ILE A 830 -6.65 -1.64 5.16
CA ILE A 830 -5.82 -0.57 4.63
C ILE A 830 -6.63 0.72 4.70
N ASN A 831 -6.01 1.74 5.27
CA ASN A 831 -6.57 3.09 5.38
C ASN A 831 -6.12 3.94 4.17
N TRP A 832 -6.68 5.15 4.09
CA TRP A 832 -6.30 6.20 3.17
C TRP A 832 -6.17 7.49 3.97
N GLN A 833 -5.45 8.48 3.46
CA GLN A 833 -5.28 9.76 4.15
C GLN A 833 -5.44 10.97 3.23
N VAL A 834 -5.81 12.09 3.83
CA VAL A 834 -5.71 13.45 3.28
C VAL A 834 -4.68 14.21 4.09
N VAL A 835 -3.69 14.79 3.41
CA VAL A 835 -2.62 15.61 4.00
C VAL A 835 -2.66 17.01 3.39
N ASN A 836 -2.39 18.05 4.19
CA ASN A 836 -2.38 19.43 3.72
C ASN A 836 -1.01 19.81 3.13
N VAL A 837 -0.99 20.62 2.07
CA VAL A 837 0.25 21.14 1.45
C VAL A 837 0.99 22.14 2.36
N GLU A 838 0.28 22.79 3.28
CA GLU A 838 0.89 23.71 4.25
C GLU A 838 1.63 23.00 5.38
N ASN A 839 1.25 21.75 5.70
CA ASN A 839 1.94 20.94 6.72
C ASN A 839 3.41 20.62 6.35
N PRO A 840 4.23 20.20 7.33
CA PRO A 840 5.54 19.63 7.07
C PRO A 840 5.46 18.41 6.12
N TRP A 841 6.38 18.32 5.15
CA TRP A 841 6.40 17.21 4.19
C TRP A 841 6.62 15.84 4.85
N THR A 842 7.19 15.82 6.06
CA THR A 842 7.37 14.61 6.88
C THR A 842 6.04 13.97 7.25
N ASP A 843 4.95 14.74 7.39
CA ASP A 843 3.60 14.20 7.62
C ASP A 843 3.15 13.29 6.49
N TRP A 844 3.63 13.54 5.27
CA TRP A 844 3.22 12.83 4.06
C TRP A 844 3.91 11.47 3.92
N THR A 845 4.80 11.09 4.85
CA THR A 845 5.62 9.85 4.78
C THR A 845 4.97 8.60 5.38
N ASP A 846 3.78 8.74 5.98
CA ASP A 846 2.89 7.63 6.41
C ASP A 846 2.51 6.71 5.23
N SER A 847 2.59 7.21 3.99
CA SER A 847 2.37 6.45 2.76
C SER A 847 3.52 6.67 1.77
N PRO A 848 3.92 5.68 0.96
CA PRO A 848 4.90 5.88 -0.12
C PRO A 848 4.31 6.62 -1.34
N ILE A 849 3.00 6.88 -1.39
CA ILE A 849 2.33 7.57 -2.50
C ILE A 849 1.72 8.90 -2.02
N LEU A 850 2.12 10.00 -2.68
CA LEU A 850 1.41 11.27 -2.60
C LEU A 850 0.56 11.47 -3.86
N TYR A 851 -0.75 11.52 -3.69
CA TYR A 851 -1.76 11.59 -4.73
C TYR A 851 -2.26 13.04 -4.94
N ILE A 852 -2.16 13.55 -6.16
CA ILE A 852 -2.63 14.90 -6.53
C ILE A 852 -3.59 14.80 -7.73
N ALA A 853 -4.81 15.28 -7.55
CA ALA A 853 -5.85 15.29 -8.58
C ALA A 853 -6.47 16.69 -8.71
N SER A 854 -6.75 17.10 -9.94
CA SER A 854 -7.59 18.24 -10.27
C SER A 854 -7.93 18.23 -11.76
N HIS A 855 -8.85 19.10 -12.17
CA HIS A 855 -9.07 19.50 -13.56
C HIS A 855 -8.44 20.88 -13.88
N GLU A 856 -8.10 21.66 -12.85
CA GLU A 856 -7.41 22.95 -12.95
C GLU A 856 -6.01 22.90 -12.29
N PRO A 857 -5.01 23.69 -12.76
CA PRO A 857 -3.68 23.77 -12.16
C PRO A 857 -3.67 24.14 -10.66
N PRO A 858 -3.13 23.29 -9.77
CA PRO A 858 -2.86 23.65 -8.37
C PRO A 858 -1.88 24.83 -8.24
N LYS A 859 -2.22 25.79 -7.37
CA LYS A 859 -1.43 26.99 -7.06
C LYS A 859 -0.31 26.68 -6.06
N LEU A 860 0.75 26.01 -6.52
CA LEU A 860 1.88 25.65 -5.67
C LEU A 860 2.97 26.74 -5.61
N THR A 861 3.45 27.03 -4.41
CA THR A 861 4.61 27.92 -4.16
C THR A 861 5.95 27.18 -4.31
N ASP A 862 7.07 27.90 -4.37
CA ASP A 862 8.41 27.28 -4.35
C ASP A 862 8.69 26.49 -3.06
N GLU A 863 8.08 26.87 -1.93
CA GLU A 863 8.11 26.09 -0.69
C GLU A 863 7.36 24.76 -0.86
N HIS A 864 6.16 24.78 -1.47
CA HIS A 864 5.40 23.57 -1.78
C HIS A 864 6.19 22.66 -2.74
N LEU A 865 6.86 23.23 -3.74
CA LEU A 865 7.76 22.48 -4.62
C LEU A 865 8.98 21.92 -3.87
N ALA A 866 9.51 22.62 -2.86
CA ALA A 866 10.57 22.10 -2.00
C ALA A 866 10.08 20.94 -1.11
N LYS A 867 8.89 21.04 -0.52
CA LYS A 867 8.22 19.95 0.22
C LYS A 867 8.03 18.71 -0.67
N LEU A 868 7.55 18.87 -1.91
CA LEU A 868 7.42 17.78 -2.89
C LEU A 868 8.76 17.12 -3.24
N ARG A 869 9.82 17.92 -3.48
CA ARG A 869 11.19 17.40 -3.72
C ARG A 869 11.71 16.60 -2.52
N SER A 870 11.47 17.05 -1.30
CA SER A 870 11.89 16.36 -0.06
C SER A 870 11.16 15.02 0.13
N PHE A 871 9.83 15.00 -0.05
CA PHE A 871 9.05 13.76 -0.01
C PHE A 871 9.58 12.71 -1.00
N VAL A 872 9.81 13.08 -2.26
CA VAL A 872 10.33 12.13 -3.26
C VAL A 872 11.77 11.70 -2.99
N ARG A 873 12.64 12.62 -2.52
CA ARG A 873 14.00 12.29 -2.09
C ARG A 873 14.05 11.35 -0.89
N SER A 874 13.04 11.38 -0.01
CA SER A 874 12.90 10.44 1.12
C SER A 874 12.39 9.04 0.73
N GLY A 875 12.16 8.79 -0.56
CA GLY A 875 11.70 7.50 -1.09
C GLY A 875 10.24 7.46 -1.53
N GLY A 876 9.49 8.54 -1.33
CA GLY A 876 8.12 8.69 -1.81
C GLY A 876 8.02 8.77 -3.34
N MET A 877 6.82 8.52 -3.87
CA MET A 877 6.46 8.65 -5.28
C MET A 877 5.23 9.54 -5.41
N ILE A 878 5.27 10.52 -6.32
CA ILE A 878 4.09 11.33 -6.65
C ILE A 878 3.24 10.59 -7.68
N PHE A 879 1.94 10.47 -7.44
CA PHE A 879 0.97 10.03 -8.44
C PHE A 879 0.01 11.18 -8.75
N THR A 880 -0.13 11.55 -10.02
CA THR A 880 -1.09 12.57 -10.42
C THR A 880 -2.01 12.08 -11.53
N HIS A 881 -3.25 12.59 -11.57
CA HIS A 881 -4.16 12.31 -12.68
C HIS A 881 -5.04 13.51 -13.01
N ALA A 882 -5.41 13.64 -14.27
CA ALA A 882 -6.30 14.70 -14.73
C ALA A 882 -7.76 14.30 -14.53
N ASP A 883 -8.46 14.96 -13.60
CA ASP A 883 -9.92 14.80 -13.46
C ASP A 883 -10.61 15.20 -14.77
N ALA A 884 -11.61 14.42 -15.18
CA ALA A 884 -12.28 14.52 -16.49
C ALA A 884 -11.34 14.49 -17.72
N GLY A 885 -10.06 14.09 -17.57
CA GLY A 885 -9.07 14.12 -18.66
C GLY A 885 -8.60 15.52 -19.05
N SER A 886 -8.64 16.49 -18.13
CA SER A 886 -8.27 17.89 -18.39
C SER A 886 -6.88 18.08 -19.03
N PRO A 887 -6.79 18.62 -20.26
CA PRO A 887 -5.51 18.97 -20.89
C PRO A 887 -4.73 20.05 -20.12
N THR A 888 -5.44 20.93 -19.41
CA THR A 888 -4.83 21.99 -18.60
C THR A 888 -4.07 21.41 -17.39
N PHE A 889 -4.60 20.33 -16.79
CA PHE A 889 -3.92 19.62 -15.70
C PHE A 889 -2.80 18.70 -16.22
N ASP A 890 -2.96 18.03 -17.36
CA ASP A 890 -1.86 17.28 -18.01
C ASP A 890 -0.65 18.20 -18.32
N LYS A 891 -0.90 19.38 -18.90
CA LYS A 891 0.15 20.39 -19.13
C LYS A 891 0.83 20.79 -17.81
N TRP A 892 0.06 21.07 -16.76
CA TRP A 892 0.61 21.40 -15.45
C TRP A 892 1.43 20.25 -14.85
N ALA A 893 1.00 19.00 -15.00
CA ALA A 893 1.73 17.82 -14.50
C ALA A 893 3.07 17.62 -15.24
N ARG A 894 3.13 17.90 -16.55
CA ARG A 894 4.39 17.94 -17.32
C ARG A 894 5.32 19.05 -16.85
N GLU A 895 4.80 20.26 -16.65
CA GLU A 895 5.57 21.38 -16.10
C GLU A 895 6.05 21.12 -14.67
N LEU A 896 5.24 20.45 -13.83
CA LEU A 896 5.62 20.04 -12.48
C LEU A 896 6.79 19.07 -12.51
N ALA A 897 6.74 18.03 -13.36
CA ALA A 897 7.82 17.06 -13.49
C ALA A 897 9.16 17.74 -13.83
N ALA A 898 9.16 18.67 -14.80
CA ALA A 898 10.35 19.43 -15.18
C ALA A 898 10.85 20.41 -14.08
N LYS A 899 9.98 20.88 -13.18
CA LYS A 899 10.35 21.74 -12.03
C LYS A 899 10.84 20.94 -10.81
N LEU A 900 10.52 19.64 -10.73
CA LEU A 900 10.89 18.77 -9.61
C LEU A 900 12.14 17.91 -9.91
N PHE A 901 12.37 17.50 -11.16
CA PHE A 901 13.32 16.44 -11.51
C PHE A 901 14.22 16.80 -12.71
N PRO A 902 15.47 16.29 -12.74
CA PRO A 902 16.37 16.39 -13.91
C PRO A 902 16.12 15.28 -14.95
N TYR A 903 14.96 14.62 -14.90
CA TYR A 903 14.60 13.47 -15.74
C TYR A 903 13.26 13.73 -16.42
N GLU A 904 13.10 13.24 -17.66
CA GLU A 904 11.91 13.49 -18.47
C GLU A 904 10.69 12.65 -18.03
N LEU A 905 9.49 13.20 -18.23
CA LEU A 905 8.20 12.51 -18.06
C LEU A 905 7.82 11.83 -19.38
N THR A 906 8.00 10.51 -19.46
CA THR A 906 7.89 9.70 -20.69
C THR A 906 6.93 8.53 -20.52
N ASP A 907 6.44 7.91 -21.60
CA ASP A 907 5.54 6.75 -21.52
C ASP A 907 6.15 5.59 -20.72
N VAL A 908 5.39 5.04 -19.76
CA VAL A 908 5.87 3.96 -18.89
C VAL A 908 6.04 2.65 -19.69
N PRO A 909 7.26 2.11 -19.83
CA PRO A 909 7.53 0.99 -20.72
C PRO A 909 6.64 -0.23 -20.50
N GLU A 910 6.24 -0.90 -21.58
CA GLU A 910 5.30 -2.04 -21.55
C GLU A 910 5.71 -3.20 -20.62
N ASN A 911 7.01 -3.38 -20.43
CA ASN A 911 7.61 -4.42 -19.58
C ASN A 911 7.81 -3.96 -18.11
N HIS A 912 7.46 -2.72 -17.76
CA HIS A 912 7.67 -2.16 -16.44
C HIS A 912 6.82 -2.87 -15.37
N ALA A 913 7.36 -2.98 -14.15
CA ALA A 913 6.76 -3.76 -13.07
C ALA A 913 5.33 -3.32 -12.72
N ILE A 914 5.01 -2.03 -12.83
CA ILE A 914 3.66 -1.47 -12.56
C ILE A 914 2.55 -2.07 -13.44
N TRP A 915 2.88 -2.70 -14.57
CA TRP A 915 1.89 -3.41 -15.41
C TRP A 915 1.64 -4.87 -14.97
N SER A 916 2.36 -5.36 -13.94
CA SER A 916 2.37 -6.77 -13.54
C SER A 916 2.68 -7.05 -12.05
N SER A 917 2.75 -6.05 -11.16
CA SER A 917 3.10 -6.22 -9.74
C SER A 917 2.22 -7.22 -8.99
N VAL A 918 0.90 -7.15 -9.23
CA VAL A 918 -0.13 -8.07 -8.69
C VAL A 918 -0.98 -8.61 -9.83
N TYR A 919 -1.51 -7.71 -10.66
CA TYR A 919 -2.36 -8.01 -11.80
C TYR A 919 -1.63 -7.74 -13.10
N LYS A 920 -1.69 -8.67 -14.06
CA LYS A 920 -1.18 -8.44 -15.42
C LYS A 920 -2.21 -7.60 -16.19
N LEU A 921 -1.91 -6.31 -16.38
CA LEU A 921 -2.80 -5.39 -17.09
C LEU A 921 -2.66 -5.55 -18.61
N THR A 922 -3.70 -6.08 -19.26
CA THR A 922 -3.85 -6.14 -20.71
C THR A 922 -4.44 -4.84 -21.26
N ALA A 923 -5.58 -4.41 -20.68
CA ALA A 923 -6.11 -3.06 -20.86
C ALA A 923 -5.34 -2.08 -19.94
N ARG A 924 -4.29 -1.46 -20.48
CA ARG A 924 -3.49 -0.44 -19.78
C ARG A 924 -4.06 0.97 -20.05
N PRO A 925 -4.25 1.82 -19.03
CA PRO A 925 -4.45 3.26 -19.25
C PRO A 925 -3.19 3.89 -19.84
N ALA A 926 -3.33 5.03 -20.53
CA ALA A 926 -2.19 5.88 -20.87
C ALA A 926 -1.52 6.36 -19.58
N LEU A 927 -0.20 6.23 -19.49
CA LEU A 927 0.54 6.48 -18.25
C LEU A 927 1.96 6.93 -18.55
N LEU A 928 2.33 8.09 -18.01
CA LEU A 928 3.66 8.66 -18.08
C LEU A 928 4.38 8.47 -16.73
N GLY A 929 5.70 8.38 -16.77
CA GLY A 929 6.55 8.22 -15.60
C GLY A 929 7.84 9.02 -15.70
N VAL A 930 8.29 9.55 -14.56
CA VAL A 930 9.64 10.10 -14.39
C VAL A 930 10.48 9.04 -13.68
N SER A 931 11.61 8.63 -14.25
CA SER A 931 12.49 7.63 -13.65
C SER A 931 13.92 8.13 -13.46
N ASN A 932 14.52 7.78 -12.32
CA ASN A 932 15.96 7.91 -12.08
C ASN A 932 16.78 6.69 -12.58
N GLY A 933 16.14 5.72 -13.24
CA GLY A 933 16.73 4.44 -13.63
C GLY A 933 16.79 3.38 -12.54
N SER A 934 16.31 3.66 -11.32
CA SER A 934 16.07 2.68 -10.25
C SER A 934 14.57 2.44 -10.03
N ARG A 935 13.79 3.53 -9.97
CA ARG A 935 12.35 3.54 -9.71
C ARG A 935 11.65 4.67 -10.48
N LEU A 936 10.33 4.74 -10.33
CA LEU A 936 9.55 5.93 -10.68
C LEU A 936 9.55 6.92 -9.50
N LEU A 937 9.79 8.19 -9.82
CA LEU A 937 9.75 9.33 -8.91
C LEU A 937 8.36 10.01 -8.94
N MET A 938 7.79 10.08 -10.14
CA MET A 938 6.45 10.60 -10.41
C MET A 938 5.78 9.76 -11.49
N VAL A 939 4.46 9.61 -11.39
CA VAL A 939 3.59 8.91 -12.33
C VAL A 939 2.40 9.79 -12.66
N HIS A 940 2.10 9.99 -13.95
CA HIS A 940 0.96 10.79 -14.41
C HIS A 940 0.02 9.98 -15.31
N SER A 941 -1.29 10.02 -15.02
CA SER A 941 -2.33 9.63 -15.98
C SER A 941 -3.00 10.86 -16.58
N PRO A 942 -2.91 11.10 -17.90
CA PRO A 942 -3.68 12.15 -18.58
C PRO A 942 -5.19 11.84 -18.68
N SER A 943 -5.65 10.72 -18.13
CA SER A 943 -7.03 10.24 -18.16
C SER A 943 -7.63 10.05 -16.77
N ASP A 944 -8.95 10.25 -16.65
CA ASP A 944 -9.70 10.10 -15.40
C ASP A 944 -9.91 8.63 -15.02
N ILE A 945 -8.85 8.00 -14.53
CA ILE A 945 -8.88 6.60 -14.08
C ILE A 945 -9.54 6.40 -12.71
N THR A 946 -9.66 7.45 -11.88
CA THR A 946 -10.20 7.35 -10.51
C THR A 946 -11.70 7.61 -10.43
N LEU A 947 -12.33 8.15 -11.48
CA LEU A 947 -13.78 8.16 -11.64
C LEU A 947 -14.41 6.79 -11.36
N LYS A 948 -13.80 5.68 -11.81
CA LYS A 948 -14.28 4.32 -11.52
C LYS A 948 -14.17 3.94 -10.03
N TRP A 949 -13.20 4.48 -9.31
CA TRP A 949 -13.06 4.29 -7.86
C TRP A 949 -14.15 5.08 -7.11
N GLN A 950 -14.36 6.35 -7.47
CA GLN A 950 -15.46 7.17 -6.95
C GLN A 950 -16.83 6.51 -7.23
N GLN A 951 -17.05 5.99 -8.44
CA GLN A 951 -18.29 5.31 -8.86
C GLN A 951 -18.52 3.92 -8.23
N ARG A 952 -17.56 3.38 -7.47
CA ARG A 952 -17.64 2.02 -6.89
C ARG A 952 -17.83 0.92 -7.95
N ALA A 953 -17.16 1.06 -9.10
CA ALA A 953 -17.31 0.14 -10.23
C ALA A 953 -16.80 -1.29 -9.96
N ASP A 954 -16.16 -1.53 -8.82
CA ASP A 954 -15.87 -2.86 -8.28
C ASP A 954 -17.15 -3.61 -7.84
N ARG A 955 -18.09 -2.90 -7.22
CA ARG A 955 -19.38 -3.44 -6.75
C ARG A 955 -20.39 -3.69 -7.88
N ALA A 956 -20.12 -3.21 -9.11
CA ALA A 956 -21.05 -3.32 -10.25
C ALA A 956 -21.37 -4.77 -10.69
N PHE A 957 -20.56 -5.76 -10.26
CA PHE A 957 -20.75 -7.19 -10.55
C PHE A 957 -21.36 -7.97 -9.38
N GLU A 958 -21.60 -7.29 -8.25
CA GLU A 958 -22.02 -7.91 -7.00
C GLU A 958 -23.54 -7.80 -6.79
N ALA A 959 -24.19 -6.81 -7.42
CA ALA A 959 -25.64 -6.70 -7.42
C ALA A 959 -26.30 -7.93 -8.08
N ARG A 960 -27.27 -8.53 -7.39
CA ARG A 960 -28.16 -9.54 -7.97
C ARG A 960 -29.00 -8.95 -9.11
N PRO A 961 -29.43 -9.77 -10.08
CA PRO A 961 -30.56 -9.40 -10.92
C PRO A 961 -31.80 -9.24 -10.04
N ASP A 962 -32.30 -8.01 -9.95
CA ASP A 962 -33.57 -7.64 -9.34
C ASP A 962 -34.69 -8.59 -9.82
N PRO A 963 -35.42 -9.28 -8.92
CA PRO A 963 -36.41 -10.29 -9.31
C PRO A 963 -37.65 -9.71 -10.01
N ALA A 964 -37.87 -8.39 -9.96
CA ALA A 964 -38.87 -7.69 -10.77
C ALA A 964 -38.36 -7.32 -12.18
N ARG A 965 -37.07 -7.53 -12.47
CA ARG A 965 -36.43 -7.29 -13.76
C ARG A 965 -36.16 -8.63 -14.47
N PRO A 966 -36.45 -8.76 -15.77
CA PRO A 966 -36.15 -9.99 -16.51
C PRO A 966 -34.63 -10.23 -16.52
N ALA A 967 -34.23 -11.51 -16.39
CA ALA A 967 -32.83 -11.94 -16.25
C ALA A 967 -32.03 -11.89 -17.58
N THR A 968 -32.15 -10.79 -18.33
CA THR A 968 -31.44 -10.56 -19.61
C THR A 968 -30.06 -9.94 -19.42
N VAL A 969 -29.70 -9.49 -18.21
CA VAL A 969 -28.34 -9.06 -17.86
C VAL A 969 -27.50 -10.31 -17.58
N VAL A 970 -26.92 -10.88 -18.64
CA VAL A 970 -25.92 -11.95 -18.52
C VAL A 970 -24.74 -11.43 -17.70
N ALA A 971 -24.32 -12.19 -16.68
CA ALA A 971 -23.14 -11.85 -15.90
C ALA A 971 -21.91 -11.78 -16.82
N PRO A 972 -21.13 -10.68 -16.80
CA PRO A 972 -20.03 -10.49 -17.74
C PRO A 972 -18.97 -11.57 -17.56
N ASP A 973 -18.41 -12.02 -18.69
CA ASP A 973 -17.34 -13.01 -18.72
C ASP A 973 -16.09 -12.52 -17.97
N SER A 974 -15.18 -13.46 -17.68
CA SER A 974 -13.96 -13.18 -16.92
C SER A 974 -13.08 -12.10 -17.56
N GLU A 975 -13.02 -11.99 -18.89
CA GLU A 975 -12.21 -10.97 -19.54
C GLU A 975 -12.91 -9.60 -19.47
N THR A 976 -14.21 -9.52 -19.76
CA THR A 976 -15.00 -8.29 -19.61
C THR A 976 -14.94 -7.76 -18.17
N LYS A 977 -15.11 -8.63 -17.15
CA LYS A 977 -14.95 -8.26 -15.74
C LYS A 977 -13.55 -7.73 -15.45
N THR A 978 -12.49 -8.39 -15.93
CA THR A 978 -11.10 -7.92 -15.78
C THR A 978 -10.84 -6.58 -16.48
N ARG A 979 -11.38 -6.38 -17.70
CA ARG A 979 -11.27 -5.11 -18.46
C ARG A 979 -11.97 -3.96 -17.73
N MET A 980 -13.11 -4.20 -17.09
CA MET A 980 -13.83 -3.20 -16.32
C MET A 980 -13.10 -2.84 -15.01
N LEU A 981 -12.61 -3.85 -14.28
CA LEU A 981 -11.79 -3.71 -13.05
C LEU A 981 -10.37 -3.13 -13.27
N SER A 982 -9.95 -2.92 -14.53
CA SER A 982 -8.63 -2.39 -14.91
C SER A 982 -8.12 -1.22 -14.04
N SER A 983 -8.94 -0.23 -13.73
CA SER A 983 -8.54 0.90 -12.86
C SER A 983 -8.23 0.48 -11.42
N PHE A 984 -8.98 -0.47 -10.85
CA PHE A 984 -8.72 -0.99 -9.50
C PHE A 984 -7.48 -1.90 -9.49
N HIS A 985 -7.33 -2.76 -10.50
CA HIS A 985 -6.12 -3.56 -10.71
C HIS A 985 -4.87 -2.68 -10.91
N PHE A 986 -5.00 -1.52 -11.56
CA PHE A 986 -3.94 -0.51 -11.63
C PHE A 986 -3.64 0.12 -10.27
N GLY A 987 -4.66 0.54 -9.50
CA GLY A 987 -4.46 1.06 -8.14
C GLY A 987 -3.72 0.08 -7.22
N MET A 988 -4.05 -1.21 -7.32
CA MET A 988 -3.32 -2.30 -6.63
C MET A 988 -1.86 -2.41 -7.08
N ASN A 989 -1.61 -2.40 -8.39
CA ASN A 989 -0.25 -2.46 -8.92
C ASN A 989 0.58 -1.23 -8.56
N LEU A 990 -0.01 -0.04 -8.57
CA LEU A 990 0.61 1.23 -8.19
C LEU A 990 1.02 1.21 -6.71
N PHE A 991 0.13 0.77 -5.82
CA PHE A 991 0.41 0.63 -4.40
C PHE A 991 1.52 -0.41 -4.14
N VAL A 992 1.39 -1.63 -4.67
CA VAL A 992 2.43 -2.67 -4.51
C VAL A 992 3.74 -2.29 -5.17
N TYR A 993 3.71 -1.50 -6.25
CA TYR A 993 4.93 -0.95 -6.85
C TYR A 993 5.68 -0.04 -5.88
N ALA A 994 4.97 0.87 -5.19
CA ALA A 994 5.58 1.82 -4.25
C ALA A 994 5.92 1.19 -2.88
N ALA A 995 5.02 0.36 -2.34
CA ALA A 995 5.08 -0.18 -0.98
C ALA A 995 5.74 -1.58 -0.89
N GLY A 996 5.80 -2.33 -1.99
CA GLY A 996 6.15 -3.75 -2.01
C GLY A 996 4.96 -4.68 -1.78
N LYS A 997 5.19 -6.00 -1.90
CA LYS A 997 4.16 -7.06 -1.69
C LYS A 997 3.96 -7.46 -0.22
N ARG A 998 4.85 -7.03 0.68
CA ARG A 998 4.93 -7.45 2.08
C ARG A 998 5.39 -6.26 2.93
N ASP A 999 5.30 -6.41 4.24
CA ASP A 999 5.89 -5.47 5.20
C ASP A 999 5.34 -4.05 5.00
N LEU A 1000 4.02 -3.96 4.80
CA LEU A 1000 3.28 -2.71 4.66
C LEU A 1000 3.33 -1.94 5.98
N ARG A 1001 4.08 -0.83 5.97
CA ARG A 1001 4.27 0.08 7.09
C ARG A 1001 2.94 0.64 7.60
N ASN A 1002 2.82 0.73 8.92
CA ASN A 1002 1.66 1.31 9.61
C ASN A 1002 1.71 2.85 9.58
N ARG A 1003 0.62 3.53 9.97
CA ARG A 1003 0.68 4.97 10.27
C ARG A 1003 1.70 5.20 11.38
N LEU A 1004 2.44 6.30 11.33
CA LEU A 1004 3.55 6.65 12.24
C LEU A 1004 4.83 5.80 12.09
N ASP A 1005 4.82 4.71 11.31
CA ASP A 1005 6.03 3.97 10.90
C ASP A 1005 6.60 4.58 9.61
N SER A 1006 7.34 5.69 9.77
CA SER A 1006 7.91 6.43 8.63
C SER A 1006 9.19 5.79 8.08
N ALA A 1007 9.36 5.86 6.76
CA ALA A 1007 10.66 5.60 6.14
C ALA A 1007 11.68 6.72 6.44
N TRP A 1008 11.23 7.95 6.72
CA TRP A 1008 12.11 9.05 7.12
C TRP A 1008 12.63 8.84 8.54
N ILE A 1009 13.91 9.18 8.74
CA ILE A 1009 14.58 9.08 10.04
C ILE A 1009 15.17 10.45 10.34
N GLU A 1010 14.67 11.09 11.39
CA GLU A 1010 15.13 12.42 11.79
C GLU A 1010 16.57 12.42 12.30
N ARG A 1011 17.28 13.52 12.04
CA ARG A 1011 18.65 13.71 12.50
C ARG A 1011 18.68 13.83 14.02
N PRO A 1012 19.50 13.04 14.75
CA PRO A 1012 19.61 13.18 16.18
C PRO A 1012 20.03 14.59 16.60
N ALA A 1013 19.27 15.18 17.53
CA ALA A 1013 19.63 16.43 18.21
C ALA A 1013 20.88 16.28 19.08
N ALA A 1014 21.15 15.06 19.58
CA ALA A 1014 22.36 14.76 20.33
C ALA A 1014 23.63 14.98 19.49
N ALA A 1015 24.66 15.56 20.12
CA ALA A 1015 25.99 15.66 19.51
C ALA A 1015 26.57 14.26 19.26
N PRO A 1016 27.27 14.04 18.14
CA PRO A 1016 27.88 12.74 17.85
C PRO A 1016 29.12 12.49 18.71
N VAL A 1017 29.38 11.23 19.06
CA VAL A 1017 30.56 10.83 19.85
C VAL A 1017 31.84 10.73 19.01
N ASP A 1018 31.68 10.59 17.69
CA ASP A 1018 32.76 10.65 16.68
C ASP A 1018 32.16 10.97 15.30
N THR A 1019 33.00 11.35 14.33
CA THR A 1019 32.58 11.65 12.95
C THR A 1019 33.47 10.92 11.94
N ILE A 1020 32.85 10.19 11.01
CA ILE A 1020 33.52 9.49 9.91
C ILE A 1020 33.14 10.15 8.58
N ARG A 1021 34.13 10.41 7.72
CA ARG A 1021 33.92 10.95 6.37
C ARG A 1021 33.87 9.84 5.32
N ILE A 1022 32.92 9.94 4.39
CA ILE A 1022 32.75 9.01 3.27
C ILE A 1022 32.70 9.81 1.96
N ALA A 1023 33.53 9.44 0.98
CA ALA A 1023 33.52 10.07 -0.33
C ALA A 1023 32.40 9.49 -1.20
N ARG A 1024 31.40 10.28 -1.60
CA ARG A 1024 30.43 9.89 -2.65
C ARG A 1024 31.07 10.22 -4.00
N ILE A 1025 31.36 9.20 -4.80
CA ILE A 1025 32.14 9.34 -6.03
C ILE A 1025 31.28 9.97 -7.13
N GLN A 1026 31.68 11.15 -7.58
CA GLN A 1026 31.05 11.89 -8.67
C GLN A 1026 31.76 11.60 -10.00
N TYR A 1027 30.98 11.37 -11.05
CA TYR A 1027 31.45 11.17 -12.42
C TYR A 1027 30.44 11.75 -13.43
N GLY A 1028 30.79 11.79 -14.71
CA GLY A 1028 29.89 12.23 -15.78
C GLY A 1028 28.74 11.24 -16.03
N GLY A 1029 27.59 11.47 -15.38
CA GLY A 1029 26.39 10.64 -15.51
C GLY A 1029 25.53 10.68 -14.25
N ASN A 1030 24.68 9.67 -14.07
CA ASN A 1030 23.78 9.58 -12.91
C ASN A 1030 24.46 8.97 -11.67
N TRP A 1031 25.42 9.72 -11.10
CA TRP A 1031 26.24 9.31 -9.94
C TRP A 1031 25.52 9.37 -8.59
N ASP A 1032 24.37 10.05 -8.53
CA ASP A 1032 23.55 10.19 -7.31
C ASP A 1032 22.05 9.96 -7.58
N PRO A 1033 21.66 8.72 -7.97
CA PRO A 1033 20.28 8.41 -8.37
C PRO A 1033 19.26 8.50 -7.22
N GLU A 1034 19.69 8.32 -5.97
CA GLU A 1034 18.84 8.39 -4.77
C GLU A 1034 19.51 9.27 -3.69
N PRO A 1035 19.48 10.62 -3.83
CA PRO A 1035 20.25 11.52 -2.97
C PRO A 1035 19.95 11.39 -1.46
N GLY A 1036 18.69 11.12 -1.11
CA GLY A 1036 18.26 10.97 0.30
C GLY A 1036 18.76 9.68 0.97
N ALA A 1037 19.32 8.72 0.21
CA ALA A 1037 19.78 7.43 0.74
C ALA A 1037 20.85 7.60 1.82
N TRP A 1038 21.84 8.45 1.55
CA TRP A 1038 22.96 8.73 2.44
C TRP A 1038 22.57 9.61 3.63
N GLU A 1039 21.62 10.54 3.47
CA GLU A 1039 21.11 11.36 4.58
C GLU A 1039 20.32 10.52 5.58
N ARG A 1040 19.34 9.75 5.10
CA ARG A 1040 18.53 8.83 5.92
C ARG A 1040 19.43 7.82 6.64
N TYR A 1041 20.37 7.21 5.91
CA TYR A 1041 21.31 6.25 6.50
C TYR A 1041 22.26 6.91 7.50
N GLY A 1042 22.76 8.12 7.25
CA GLY A 1042 23.59 8.86 8.20
C GLY A 1042 22.85 9.18 9.51
N ASN A 1043 21.56 9.56 9.43
CA ASN A 1043 20.72 9.76 10.61
C ASN A 1043 20.52 8.45 11.39
N TRP A 1044 20.18 7.34 10.71
CA TRP A 1044 20.06 6.00 11.31
C TRP A 1044 21.37 5.50 11.96
N PHE A 1045 22.50 5.72 11.29
CA PHE A 1045 23.82 5.33 11.77
C PHE A 1045 24.19 6.12 13.03
N GLN A 1046 23.90 7.43 13.07
CA GLN A 1046 24.08 8.21 14.31
C GLN A 1046 23.13 7.74 15.42
N GLN A 1047 21.85 7.46 15.13
CA GLN A 1047 20.92 6.92 16.13
C GLN A 1047 21.40 5.59 16.75
N THR A 1048 21.89 4.66 15.91
CA THR A 1048 22.26 3.30 16.35
C THR A 1048 23.68 3.18 16.92
N THR A 1049 24.60 4.09 16.58
CA THR A 1049 26.01 3.99 16.96
C THR A 1049 26.55 5.16 17.77
N GLY A 1050 25.89 6.32 17.71
CA GLY A 1050 26.38 7.60 18.24
C GLY A 1050 27.34 8.34 17.30
N THR A 1051 27.85 7.69 16.25
CA THR A 1051 28.82 8.27 15.29
C THR A 1051 28.11 8.96 14.13
N ARG A 1052 28.55 10.15 13.73
CA ARG A 1052 28.03 10.86 12.55
C ARG A 1052 28.77 10.43 11.28
N LEU A 1053 28.04 10.38 10.17
CA LEU A 1053 28.64 10.27 8.84
C LEU A 1053 28.60 11.63 8.13
N GLU A 1054 29.77 12.09 7.66
CA GLU A 1054 29.91 13.25 6.77
C GLU A 1054 30.11 12.73 5.34
N ILE A 1055 29.11 12.92 4.47
CA ILE A 1055 29.13 12.42 3.10
C ILE A 1055 29.51 13.56 2.16
N GLN A 1056 30.67 13.46 1.50
CA GLN A 1056 31.22 14.54 0.67
C GLN A 1056 31.35 14.08 -0.80
N PRO A 1057 30.82 14.83 -1.77
CA PRO A 1057 31.06 14.55 -3.18
C PRO A 1057 32.53 14.73 -3.55
N VAL A 1058 33.15 13.70 -4.14
CA VAL A 1058 34.54 13.74 -4.64
C VAL A 1058 34.56 13.21 -6.07
N LYS A 1059 35.16 13.94 -7.01
CA LYS A 1059 35.25 13.48 -8.41
C LYS A 1059 36.13 12.24 -8.50
N LEU A 1060 35.78 11.30 -9.37
CA LEU A 1060 36.51 10.04 -9.55
C LEU A 1060 38.00 10.28 -9.88
N GLY A 1061 38.31 11.15 -10.86
CA GLY A 1061 39.68 11.55 -11.19
C GLY A 1061 40.42 12.37 -10.10
N ASP A 1062 39.74 12.82 -9.04
CA ASP A 1062 40.35 13.47 -7.88
C ASP A 1062 40.64 12.50 -6.72
N LEU A 1063 40.25 11.22 -6.82
CA LEU A 1063 40.65 10.19 -5.86
C LEU A 1063 42.17 9.94 -5.96
N LYS A 1064 42.89 10.34 -4.92
CA LYS A 1064 44.35 10.28 -4.83
C LYS A 1064 44.78 9.48 -3.60
N ALA A 1065 46.05 9.12 -3.54
CA ALA A 1065 46.62 8.36 -2.43
C ALA A 1065 46.51 9.08 -1.06
N ASP A 1066 46.40 10.41 -1.04
CA ASP A 1066 46.23 11.22 0.18
C ASP A 1066 44.74 11.42 0.56
N THR A 1067 43.81 11.33 -0.40
CA THR A 1067 42.36 11.27 -0.14
C THR A 1067 42.02 10.17 0.87
N VAL A 1068 42.82 9.11 0.92
CA VAL A 1068 42.72 8.01 1.88
C VAL A 1068 42.65 8.48 3.34
N PHE A 1069 43.36 9.56 3.71
CA PHE A 1069 43.45 10.02 5.11
C PHE A 1069 42.25 10.88 5.52
N SER A 1070 41.63 11.60 4.58
CA SER A 1070 40.43 12.41 4.83
C SER A 1070 39.14 11.63 4.65
N HIS A 1071 39.14 10.66 3.73
CA HIS A 1071 37.99 9.82 3.36
C HIS A 1071 38.43 8.34 3.36
N PRO A 1072 38.35 7.64 4.51
CA PRO A 1072 38.79 6.25 4.60
C PRO A 1072 38.03 5.29 3.68
N MET A 1073 36.76 5.59 3.41
CA MET A 1073 35.88 4.82 2.52
C MET A 1073 35.28 5.73 1.45
N ALA A 1074 35.07 5.19 0.25
CA ALA A 1074 34.39 5.83 -0.85
C ALA A 1074 33.24 4.96 -1.40
N HIS A 1075 32.28 5.58 -2.08
CA HIS A 1075 31.07 4.94 -2.59
C HIS A 1075 30.78 5.37 -4.04
N LEU A 1076 30.77 4.41 -4.97
CA LEU A 1076 30.48 4.60 -6.39
C LEU A 1076 29.19 3.86 -6.77
N THR A 1077 28.22 4.55 -7.37
CA THR A 1077 26.94 3.96 -7.79
C THR A 1077 26.38 4.65 -9.02
N GLY A 1078 25.45 3.97 -9.71
CA GLY A 1078 24.76 4.52 -10.87
C GLY A 1078 23.71 3.57 -11.46
N THR A 1079 22.97 4.08 -12.45
CA THR A 1079 21.87 3.35 -13.11
C THR A 1079 22.07 3.06 -14.61
N ALA A 1080 23.01 3.74 -15.27
CA ALA A 1080 23.24 3.68 -16.73
C ALA A 1080 24.73 3.44 -17.09
N ARG A 1081 25.02 3.19 -18.38
CA ARG A 1081 26.41 3.11 -18.88
C ARG A 1081 27.17 4.42 -18.65
N VAL A 1082 28.49 4.31 -18.55
CA VAL A 1082 29.42 5.41 -18.26
C VAL A 1082 30.69 5.23 -19.07
N GLY A 1083 31.13 6.27 -19.78
CA GLY A 1083 32.42 6.24 -20.49
C GLY A 1083 33.61 6.43 -19.55
N PHE A 1084 33.89 5.46 -18.67
CA PHE A 1084 34.99 5.55 -17.71
C PHE A 1084 36.36 5.62 -18.42
N THR A 1085 37.09 6.69 -18.13
CA THR A 1085 38.40 6.98 -18.73
C THR A 1085 39.52 6.17 -18.07
N ASP A 1086 40.69 6.15 -18.72
CA ASP A 1086 41.86 5.49 -18.14
C ASP A 1086 42.40 6.29 -16.93
N ALA A 1087 42.12 7.60 -16.86
CA ALA A 1087 42.41 8.44 -15.70
C ALA A 1087 41.50 8.10 -14.51
N ASP A 1088 40.21 7.82 -14.74
CA ASP A 1088 39.27 7.34 -13.70
C ASP A 1088 39.74 6.00 -13.11
N ALA A 1089 40.19 5.08 -13.97
CA ALA A 1089 40.74 3.79 -13.56
C ALA A 1089 42.06 3.95 -12.76
N ALA A 1090 42.94 4.86 -13.18
CA ALA A 1090 44.19 5.16 -12.48
C ALA A 1090 43.96 5.82 -11.11
N ALA A 1091 42.99 6.73 -10.98
CA ALA A 1091 42.60 7.36 -9.72
C ALA A 1091 41.98 6.35 -8.75
N LEU A 1092 41.05 5.53 -9.22
CA LEU A 1092 40.47 4.41 -8.46
C LEU A 1092 41.56 3.46 -7.94
N ARG A 1093 42.51 3.09 -8.80
CA ARG A 1093 43.65 2.25 -8.45
C ARG A 1093 44.52 2.91 -7.38
N SER A 1094 44.90 4.18 -7.57
CA SER A 1094 45.77 4.93 -6.63
C SER A 1094 45.18 5.02 -5.23
N TYR A 1095 43.87 5.27 -5.12
CA TYR A 1095 43.17 5.32 -3.84
C TYR A 1095 43.14 3.94 -3.13
N VAL A 1096 42.86 2.86 -3.88
CA VAL A 1096 42.82 1.50 -3.32
C VAL A 1096 44.21 0.99 -2.94
N GLU A 1097 45.23 1.21 -3.77
CA GLU A 1097 46.62 0.81 -3.47
C GLU A 1097 47.20 1.57 -2.25
N ALA A 1098 46.70 2.78 -1.95
CA ALA A 1098 47.02 3.53 -0.72
C ALA A 1098 46.31 3.02 0.55
N GLY A 1099 45.37 2.07 0.45
CA GLY A 1099 44.58 1.57 1.58
C GLY A 1099 43.12 2.04 1.62
N GLY A 1100 42.63 2.71 0.58
CA GLY A 1100 41.24 3.11 0.42
C GLY A 1100 40.31 1.90 0.25
N VAL A 1101 39.09 2.00 0.78
CA VAL A 1101 38.04 1.01 0.55
C VAL A 1101 36.94 1.64 -0.29
N VAL A 1102 36.60 1.01 -1.42
CA VAL A 1102 35.55 1.50 -2.33
C VAL A 1102 34.40 0.51 -2.35
N LEU A 1103 33.23 0.95 -1.91
CA LEU A 1103 31.98 0.22 -2.07
C LEU A 1103 31.32 0.60 -3.40
N ILE A 1104 30.91 -0.41 -4.17
CA ILE A 1104 30.30 -0.27 -5.48
C ILE A 1104 28.97 -1.03 -5.52
N ASP A 1105 27.88 -0.33 -5.84
CA ASP A 1105 26.58 -0.93 -6.11
C ASP A 1105 25.94 -0.37 -7.39
N PRO A 1106 25.19 -1.17 -8.17
CA PRO A 1106 24.27 -0.67 -9.18
C PRO A 1106 22.94 -0.32 -8.50
N THR A 1107 22.61 0.97 -8.38
CA THR A 1107 21.28 1.36 -7.87
C THR A 1107 20.19 0.81 -8.80
N GLY A 1108 19.12 0.22 -8.26
CA GLY A 1108 18.12 -0.54 -9.03
C GLY A 1108 18.50 -2.02 -9.30
N GLY A 1109 19.80 -2.33 -9.30
CA GLY A 1109 20.37 -3.68 -9.49
C GLY A 1109 20.57 -4.12 -10.95
N MET A 1110 21.58 -4.96 -11.19
CA MET A 1110 21.87 -5.69 -12.45
C MET A 1110 21.67 -4.94 -13.78
N ASN A 1111 21.89 -3.63 -13.76
CA ASN A 1111 21.65 -2.69 -14.84
C ASN A 1111 22.90 -2.53 -15.74
N ALA A 1112 22.90 -1.52 -16.62
CA ALA A 1112 24.04 -1.27 -17.51
C ALA A 1112 25.29 -0.69 -16.79
N PHE A 1113 25.14 -0.14 -15.58
CA PHE A 1113 26.24 0.31 -14.73
C PHE A 1113 27.01 -0.86 -14.10
N ASP A 1114 26.31 -1.92 -13.66
CA ASP A 1114 26.92 -3.17 -13.16
C ASP A 1114 27.88 -3.77 -14.20
N THR A 1115 27.43 -3.86 -15.45
CA THR A 1115 28.24 -4.33 -16.58
C THR A 1115 29.46 -3.42 -16.80
N GLU A 1116 29.24 -2.11 -16.92
CA GLU A 1116 30.29 -1.13 -17.23
C GLU A 1116 31.40 -1.09 -16.18
N VAL A 1117 31.05 -1.12 -14.89
CA VAL A 1117 32.05 -1.11 -13.82
C VAL A 1117 32.86 -2.42 -13.80
N ARG A 1118 32.22 -3.56 -14.05
CA ARG A 1118 32.86 -4.88 -13.98
C ARG A 1118 33.71 -5.21 -15.19
N GLU A 1119 33.26 -4.86 -16.38
CA GLU A 1119 33.89 -5.24 -17.65
C GLU A 1119 34.84 -4.15 -18.16
N THR A 1120 34.61 -2.87 -17.82
CA THR A 1120 35.49 -1.74 -18.18
C THR A 1120 36.33 -1.26 -17.00
N LEU A 1121 35.71 -0.64 -15.98
CA LEU A 1121 36.45 0.14 -14.96
C LEU A 1121 37.39 -0.72 -14.11
N LEU A 1122 36.91 -1.85 -13.57
CA LEU A 1122 37.72 -2.72 -12.71
C LEU A 1122 38.78 -3.51 -13.51
N VAL A 1123 38.52 -3.82 -14.78
CA VAL A 1123 39.51 -4.47 -15.67
C VAL A 1123 40.63 -3.49 -16.02
N LYS A 1124 40.33 -2.22 -16.29
CA LYS A 1124 41.34 -1.17 -16.50
C LYS A 1124 42.17 -0.89 -15.23
N ALA A 1125 41.50 -0.80 -14.08
CA ALA A 1125 42.17 -0.46 -12.82
C ALA A 1125 43.03 -1.61 -12.27
N PHE A 1126 42.60 -2.87 -12.44
CA PHE A 1126 43.25 -4.05 -11.84
C PHE A 1126 43.28 -5.26 -12.82
N PRO A 1127 43.96 -5.16 -13.97
CA PRO A 1127 43.87 -6.16 -15.06
C PRO A 1127 44.24 -7.60 -14.65
N ASP A 1128 45.16 -7.76 -13.71
CA ASP A 1128 45.62 -9.06 -13.18
C ASP A 1128 44.78 -9.58 -11.99
N ARG A 1129 43.66 -8.94 -11.67
CA ARG A 1129 42.79 -9.27 -10.52
C ARG A 1129 41.33 -9.31 -10.94
N PHE A 1130 40.49 -9.85 -10.07
CA PHE A 1130 39.05 -9.95 -10.25
C PHE A 1130 38.36 -10.00 -8.90
N ALA A 1131 37.13 -9.49 -8.82
CA ALA A 1131 36.33 -9.55 -7.61
C ALA A 1131 35.89 -11.00 -7.35
N ARG A 1132 36.20 -11.52 -6.16
CA ARG A 1132 35.86 -12.87 -5.71
C ARG A 1132 34.70 -12.83 -4.74
N LEU A 1133 33.91 -13.91 -4.67
CA LEU A 1133 32.91 -14.09 -3.62
C LEU A 1133 33.52 -13.79 -2.23
N LEU A 1134 32.86 -12.92 -1.47
CA LEU A 1134 33.25 -12.64 -0.09
C LEU A 1134 32.84 -13.82 0.81
N ASP A 1135 33.80 -14.38 1.53
CA ASP A 1135 33.58 -15.56 2.37
C ASP A 1135 32.68 -15.25 3.59
N PRO A 1136 31.74 -16.13 3.97
CA PRO A 1136 30.88 -15.91 5.15
C PRO A 1136 31.64 -15.77 6.48
N GLY A 1137 32.85 -16.34 6.60
CA GLY A 1137 33.74 -16.19 7.75
C GLY A 1137 34.66 -14.97 7.67
N HIS A 1138 34.61 -14.17 6.60
CA HIS A 1138 35.38 -12.93 6.51
C HIS A 1138 34.90 -11.92 7.57
N PRO A 1139 35.78 -11.16 8.25
CA PRO A 1139 35.38 -10.27 9.35
C PRO A 1139 34.20 -9.33 9.04
N LEU A 1140 34.16 -8.74 7.83
CA LEU A 1140 33.06 -7.88 7.36
C LEU A 1140 31.68 -8.58 7.32
N MET A 1141 31.63 -9.90 7.16
CA MET A 1141 30.39 -10.68 7.14
C MET A 1141 29.91 -11.08 8.54
N SER A 1142 30.72 -10.85 9.58
CA SER A 1142 30.54 -11.36 10.94
C SER A 1142 30.32 -10.25 11.97
N ALA A 1143 29.75 -10.59 13.13
CA ALA A 1143 29.69 -9.70 14.30
C ALA A 1143 31.04 -9.55 15.05
N GLY A 1144 32.16 -9.57 14.32
CA GLY A 1144 33.51 -9.74 14.87
C GLY A 1144 34.12 -8.52 15.58
N ALA A 1145 33.58 -7.32 15.38
CA ALA A 1145 34.01 -6.09 16.05
C ALA A 1145 32.82 -5.31 16.65
N PRO A 1146 33.02 -4.47 17.69
CA PRO A 1146 31.91 -3.82 18.40
C PRO A 1146 30.93 -3.07 17.49
N GLY A 1147 29.66 -3.48 17.50
CA GLY A 1147 28.59 -2.89 16.70
C GLY A 1147 28.50 -3.36 15.24
N MET A 1148 29.37 -4.29 14.81
CA MET A 1148 29.11 -5.09 13.61
C MET A 1148 28.01 -6.14 13.86
N GLU A 1149 27.44 -6.65 12.78
CA GLU A 1149 26.33 -7.61 12.79
C GLU A 1149 26.72 -8.86 12.00
N ASP A 1150 26.09 -10.02 12.26
CA ASP A 1150 26.15 -11.13 11.32
C ASP A 1150 25.34 -10.77 10.06
N VAL A 1151 26.02 -10.73 8.92
CA VAL A 1151 25.45 -10.56 7.58
C VAL A 1151 25.85 -11.71 6.64
N GLY A 1152 26.43 -12.79 7.17
CA GLY A 1152 26.78 -14.00 6.41
C GLY A 1152 25.56 -14.64 5.75
N LYS A 1153 24.39 -14.55 6.40
CA LYS A 1153 23.10 -14.92 5.81
C LYS A 1153 22.48 -13.75 5.03
N THR A 1154 22.68 -13.76 3.71
CA THR A 1154 22.12 -12.76 2.79
C THR A 1154 20.59 -12.65 2.85
N ILE A 1155 20.06 -11.41 2.92
CA ILE A 1155 18.62 -11.13 2.84
C ILE A 1155 18.30 -10.15 1.69
N VAL A 1156 17.58 -10.63 0.68
CA VAL A 1156 17.22 -9.88 -0.55
C VAL A 1156 15.75 -9.46 -0.60
N ARG A 1157 15.43 -8.43 -1.41
CA ARG A 1157 14.03 -7.99 -1.65
C ARG A 1157 13.18 -9.14 -2.21
N GLY A 1158 11.87 -9.10 -1.96
CA GLY A 1158 10.93 -10.07 -2.51
C GLY A 1158 10.99 -10.18 -4.03
N TYR A 1159 11.14 -9.05 -4.74
CA TYR A 1159 11.30 -9.04 -6.20
C TYR A 1159 12.59 -9.74 -6.65
N THR A 1160 13.71 -9.51 -5.96
CA THR A 1160 14.98 -10.21 -6.21
C THR A 1160 14.82 -11.71 -6.02
N LEU A 1161 14.12 -12.14 -4.97
CA LEU A 1161 13.86 -13.56 -4.68
C LEU A 1161 12.96 -14.19 -5.77
N GLU A 1162 11.90 -13.50 -6.21
CA GLU A 1162 11.03 -13.97 -7.30
C GLU A 1162 11.73 -14.03 -8.66
N ARG A 1163 12.67 -13.12 -8.95
CA ARG A 1163 13.34 -13.03 -10.25
C ARG A 1163 14.61 -13.86 -10.38
N LEU A 1164 15.35 -14.05 -9.29
CA LEU A 1164 16.67 -14.69 -9.30
C LEU A 1164 16.74 -15.96 -8.44
N GLY A 1165 15.82 -16.16 -7.50
CA GLY A 1165 15.83 -17.27 -6.55
C GLY A 1165 16.77 -17.04 -5.36
N GLY A 1166 16.95 -18.10 -4.55
CA GLY A 1166 17.80 -18.06 -3.34
C GLY A 1166 19.30 -18.08 -3.65
N GLY A 1167 20.11 -17.46 -2.78
CA GLY A 1167 21.58 -17.56 -2.86
C GLY A 1167 22.21 -16.85 -4.07
N ILE A 1168 21.73 -15.64 -4.39
CA ILE A 1168 22.23 -14.81 -5.51
C ILE A 1168 22.81 -13.46 -5.04
N GLY A 1169 22.45 -12.97 -3.85
CA GLY A 1169 22.87 -11.65 -3.34
C GLY A 1169 24.27 -11.60 -2.72
N THR A 1170 25.28 -12.15 -3.40
CA THR A 1170 26.64 -12.23 -2.86
C THR A 1170 27.42 -10.94 -3.04
N LEU A 1171 27.98 -10.41 -1.96
CA LEU A 1171 29.06 -9.41 -2.03
C LEU A 1171 30.33 -10.05 -2.63
N GLN A 1172 31.13 -9.25 -3.31
CA GLN A 1172 32.43 -9.66 -3.84
C GLN A 1172 33.52 -8.67 -3.43
N ILE A 1173 34.75 -9.14 -3.28
CA ILE A 1173 35.91 -8.33 -2.87
C ILE A 1173 37.08 -8.49 -3.85
N LEU A 1174 37.80 -7.41 -4.10
CA LEU A 1174 39.05 -7.34 -4.85
C LEU A 1174 40.09 -6.59 -4.00
N THR A 1175 41.24 -7.20 -3.74
CA THR A 1175 42.39 -6.56 -3.08
C THR A 1175 43.56 -6.34 -4.06
N PRO A 1176 44.36 -5.26 -3.90
CA PRO A 1176 45.48 -4.96 -4.78
C PRO A 1176 46.66 -5.92 -4.55
N ALA A 1177 47.59 -5.96 -5.50
CA ALA A 1177 48.71 -6.91 -5.48
C ALA A 1177 49.68 -6.75 -4.28
N THR A 1178 49.65 -5.60 -3.59
CA THR A 1178 50.40 -5.29 -2.37
C THR A 1178 49.81 -5.89 -1.09
N SER A 1179 48.66 -6.55 -1.16
CA SER A 1179 47.91 -7.12 -0.01
C SER A 1179 48.49 -8.41 0.60
N ALA A 1180 49.82 -8.49 0.71
CA ALA A 1180 50.62 -9.61 1.22
C ALA A 1180 50.65 -10.89 0.34
N LYS A 1181 51.71 -11.69 0.47
CA LYS A 1181 51.83 -13.01 -0.17
C LYS A 1181 51.25 -14.11 0.73
N PRO A 1182 50.87 -15.28 0.17
CA PRO A 1182 50.50 -16.43 0.99
C PRO A 1182 51.66 -16.84 1.91
N GLY A 1183 51.47 -16.68 3.23
CA GLY A 1183 52.46 -16.97 4.27
C GLY A 1183 52.97 -15.75 5.05
N ASP A 1184 52.78 -14.53 4.54
CA ASP A 1184 53.07 -13.30 5.28
C ASP A 1184 52.07 -13.12 6.44
N LYS A 1185 52.52 -12.56 7.57
CA LYS A 1185 51.60 -12.11 8.63
C LYS A 1185 50.76 -10.95 8.10
N ALA A 1186 49.43 -11.05 8.21
CA ALA A 1186 48.51 -10.03 7.72
C ALA A 1186 48.80 -8.66 8.35
N GLY A 1187 49.18 -7.69 7.52
CA GLY A 1187 49.30 -6.29 7.92
C GLY A 1187 47.93 -5.61 8.07
N PRO A 1188 47.86 -4.46 8.76
CA PRO A 1188 46.62 -3.71 8.97
C PRO A 1188 45.98 -3.30 7.65
N ASN A 1189 44.64 -3.43 7.59
CA ASN A 1189 43.81 -3.66 6.41
C ASN A 1189 44.40 -3.15 5.07
N PRO A 1190 44.64 -4.04 4.07
CA PRO A 1190 44.89 -3.60 2.71
C PRO A 1190 43.63 -2.94 2.14
N GLY A 1191 43.81 -1.97 1.23
CA GLY A 1191 42.69 -1.35 0.53
C GLY A 1191 41.92 -2.39 -0.31
N ALA A 1192 40.66 -2.12 -0.59
CA ALA A 1192 39.79 -3.08 -1.25
C ALA A 1192 38.70 -2.41 -2.08
N VAL A 1193 38.26 -3.10 -3.14
CA VAL A 1193 36.98 -2.82 -3.78
C VAL A 1193 35.98 -3.88 -3.31
N ILE A 1194 34.88 -3.44 -2.71
CA ILE A 1194 33.72 -4.27 -2.37
C ILE A 1194 32.65 -3.98 -3.44
N VAL A 1195 32.23 -4.98 -4.19
CA VAL A 1195 31.30 -4.82 -5.32
C VAL A 1195 30.16 -5.83 -5.27
N THR A 1196 28.95 -5.36 -5.54
CA THR A 1196 27.71 -6.14 -5.64
C THR A 1196 27.07 -5.95 -7.02
N SER A 1197 26.29 -6.92 -7.49
CA SER A 1197 25.39 -6.74 -8.65
C SER A 1197 23.93 -6.46 -8.26
N LEU A 1198 23.63 -6.42 -6.96
CA LEU A 1198 22.35 -6.01 -6.40
C LEU A 1198 22.47 -4.63 -5.75
N ASP A 1199 21.37 -3.87 -5.80
CA ASP A 1199 21.20 -2.58 -5.13
C ASP A 1199 21.38 -2.68 -3.60
N LEU A 1200 22.25 -1.81 -3.09
CA LEU A 1200 22.34 -1.39 -1.69
C LEU A 1200 21.70 0.00 -1.50
N THR A 1201 21.89 0.93 -2.46
CA THR A 1201 21.56 2.35 -2.34
C THR A 1201 20.07 2.61 -2.09
N SER A 1202 19.14 2.03 -2.86
CA SER A 1202 17.70 2.12 -2.56
C SER A 1202 17.32 1.35 -1.28
N GLY A 1203 18.13 0.37 -0.87
CA GLY A 1203 18.08 -0.26 0.45
C GLY A 1203 18.40 0.71 1.60
N LEU A 1204 19.45 1.53 1.48
CA LEU A 1204 19.81 2.56 2.47
C LEU A 1204 18.74 3.66 2.59
N LEU A 1205 18.13 4.04 1.46
CA LEU A 1205 16.94 4.91 1.41
C LEU A 1205 15.69 4.27 2.07
N GLY A 1206 15.71 2.96 2.33
CA GLY A 1206 14.63 2.26 3.00
C GLY A 1206 13.34 2.12 2.20
N THR A 1207 13.39 2.25 0.87
CA THR A 1207 12.23 2.00 0.01
C THR A 1207 12.00 0.49 -0.12
N ASN A 1208 10.73 0.07 -0.13
CA ASN A 1208 10.34 -1.31 -0.45
C ASN A 1208 9.89 -1.48 -1.91
N VAL A 1209 10.24 -0.51 -2.78
CA VAL A 1209 9.80 -0.45 -4.19
C VAL A 1209 10.01 -1.77 -4.92
N TRP A 1210 8.95 -2.22 -5.58
CA TRP A 1210 8.90 -3.44 -6.39
C TRP A 1210 9.53 -3.20 -7.75
N GLY A 1211 10.28 -4.17 -8.28
CA GLY A 1211 11.06 -4.02 -9.52
C GLY A 1211 12.57 -3.84 -9.29
N ILE A 1212 12.99 -3.42 -8.10
CA ILE A 1212 14.40 -3.27 -7.74
C ILE A 1212 15.04 -4.63 -7.42
N LEU A 1213 16.14 -4.96 -8.08
CA LEU A 1213 16.98 -6.14 -7.80
C LEU A 1213 18.00 -5.79 -6.71
N GLY A 1214 17.52 -5.74 -5.46
CA GLY A 1214 18.29 -5.23 -4.32
C GLY A 1214 18.25 -6.10 -3.07
N PHE A 1215 18.98 -5.63 -2.06
CA PHE A 1215 18.93 -6.10 -0.68
C PHE A 1215 17.74 -5.50 0.08
N GLN A 1216 17.33 -6.17 1.17
CA GLN A 1216 16.38 -5.57 2.11
C GLN A 1216 17.03 -4.45 2.92
N ASN A 1217 16.24 -3.46 3.32
CA ASN A 1217 16.63 -2.27 4.08
C ASN A 1217 17.61 -2.60 5.23
N ARG A 1218 17.20 -3.45 6.19
CA ARG A 1218 18.02 -3.84 7.35
C ARG A 1218 19.33 -4.54 6.97
N TYR A 1219 19.34 -5.34 5.90
CA TYR A 1219 20.56 -6.02 5.45
C TYR A 1219 21.53 -5.05 4.76
N ALA A 1220 21.02 -4.16 3.91
CA ALA A 1220 21.83 -3.10 3.29
C ALA A 1220 22.46 -2.19 4.36
N GLN A 1221 21.68 -1.76 5.35
CA GLN A 1221 22.15 -0.99 6.50
C GLN A 1221 23.28 -1.71 7.25
N ASN A 1222 23.09 -2.98 7.59
CA ASN A 1222 24.08 -3.76 8.35
C ASN A 1222 25.36 -4.04 7.54
N VAL A 1223 25.25 -4.35 6.24
CA VAL A 1223 26.42 -4.53 5.35
C VAL A 1223 27.24 -3.26 5.26
N VAL A 1224 26.61 -2.10 5.07
CA VAL A 1224 27.33 -0.82 4.97
C VAL A 1224 27.89 -0.40 6.33
N LYS A 1225 27.21 -0.72 7.44
CA LYS A 1225 27.73 -0.52 8.81
C LYS A 1225 29.01 -1.33 9.04
N ASN A 1226 28.98 -2.63 8.71
CA ASN A 1226 30.15 -3.49 8.81
C ASN A 1226 31.29 -3.00 7.90
N ALA A 1227 31.02 -2.58 6.67
CA ALA A 1227 32.02 -2.06 5.75
C ALA A 1227 32.70 -0.78 6.27
N ILE A 1228 31.94 0.16 6.84
CA ILE A 1228 32.47 1.39 7.44
C ILE A 1228 33.37 1.05 8.64
N PHE A 1229 32.89 0.25 9.60
CA PHE A 1229 33.67 -0.10 10.78
C PHE A 1229 34.92 -0.93 10.43
N TRP A 1230 34.82 -1.90 9.50
CA TRP A 1230 35.96 -2.71 9.04
C TRP A 1230 37.05 -1.83 8.39
N THR A 1231 36.65 -0.80 7.65
CA THR A 1231 37.57 0.16 7.04
C THR A 1231 38.27 1.04 8.06
N VAL A 1232 37.58 1.48 9.12
CA VAL A 1232 38.13 2.37 10.15
C VAL A 1232 38.94 1.61 11.20
N ASP A 1233 38.44 0.49 11.72
CA ASP A 1233 39.12 -0.31 12.76
C ASP A 1233 40.44 -0.89 12.25
N GLY A 1234 40.44 -1.39 11.00
CA GLY A 1234 41.65 -1.91 10.35
C GLY A 1234 42.72 -0.84 10.06
N ARG A 1235 42.45 0.43 10.37
CA ARG A 1235 43.42 1.55 10.30
C ARG A 1235 43.88 2.06 11.66
N ALA A 1236 43.16 1.75 12.75
CA ALA A 1236 43.61 2.02 14.12
C ALA A 1236 44.71 1.02 14.58
N GLN A 1237 45.56 0.60 13.64
CA GLN A 1237 46.64 -0.38 13.78
C GLN A 1237 47.86 0.00 12.90
N LYS A 1238 47.97 1.27 12.48
CA LYS A 1238 49.08 1.88 11.72
C LYS A 1238 49.68 3.06 12.49
#